data_AF-A0A6L9KLG0-F1
#
_entry.id   AF-A0A6L9KLG0-F1
#
_cell.length_a   1.000
_cell.length_b   1.000
_cell.length_c   1.000
_cell.angle_alpha   90.00
_cell.angle_beta   90.00
_cell.angle_gamma   90.00
#
_symmetry.space_group_name_H-M   'P 1'
#
loop_
_entity.id
_entity.type
_entity.pdbx_description
1 polymer ?
#
loop_
_entity_poly.entity_id
_entity_poly.type
_entity_poly.pdbx_seq_one_letter_code
_entity_poly.pdbx_strand_id
1 'polypeptide(L)'
;MNRSFKPWLLPFGVVVCSLPILFVACGGGGTAATSPAEPVVTLAALVGEDIDRGSFLNPHAHIPAQCYIETSHGAQNACLFCHTDGVAALKLGNNNPMAGGNPNVGNLQADYSFGVVRYPFVVNSSINPWANTLQPEALRAAVDAAGIKPDAWDMQAYVRQDNWRAAFEQRPGSSKDWDPKISSAWRLFPALSPDDLPAKADGFVRSAMEQRGFFNDGQGWNTGWRAVNFMPYGIFTPLAGSVSGIYIRLSDTFMKNQAGQFDLPTYKTNLDLVERNIQDRLKGESFFVGAAAGVALVRGQYPLGTEFAHPLHYVDVQADGRDAGISPYPGTRARRVKEIRWMVKAHAWYPDEFGMGLKDEGAPVYASRDQGWIENGVGWILGGWIENASGELRPQTPSELTQCVGCHSGNVRQSDVGQQPTYTSGIGSTIDSTWAMARKFAGDAGWKEMNYLGYQASALATSDSVPGALTVAEPLNRYLKKGEFRVFLDYVVGASLYGDMPQTVEVYLKTRISKAQGYSGDWPELGTALQTKDAGAIKQVQAQRLKLIREFTARGDYLNASGHIQPELFLPTRQNALAGAGRYRQVVATQRYDFGKDVFSETPFTFRYFRTADTAYTHQDGKPYALGEVITDRPINTTVGDFTYGMGITPTLIDEGKLFTDGGTFLADYVPLLVP
;
A
#
# COMPACT_ATOMS: atom_id res chain seq x y z
N MET A 1 -16.04 -20.64 -66.42
CA MET A 1 -14.93 -21.08 -67.29
C MET A 1 -13.62 -20.88 -66.53
N ASN A 2 -12.85 -21.96 -66.37
CA ASN A 2 -11.37 -22.06 -66.24
C ASN A 2 -10.62 -21.05 -65.32
N ARG A 3 -9.67 -21.40 -64.46
CA ARG A 3 -8.85 -22.60 -64.14
C ARG A 3 -8.05 -22.23 -62.86
N SER A 4 -7.92 -23.14 -61.88
CA SER A 4 -6.67 -23.78 -61.38
C SER A 4 -5.66 -22.86 -60.65
N PHE A 5 -5.09 -23.15 -59.46
CA PHE A 5 -4.41 -24.37 -59.01
C PHE A 5 -4.33 -24.49 -57.45
N LYS A 6 -4.17 -25.73 -56.99
CA LYS A 6 -4.16 -26.30 -55.62
C LYS A 6 -2.86 -26.09 -54.80
N PRO A 7 -2.88 -26.33 -53.46
CA PRO A 7 -1.83 -27.04 -52.76
C PRO A 7 -2.22 -28.51 -52.45
N TRP A 8 -1.18 -29.34 -52.35
CA TRP A 8 -1.22 -30.80 -52.26
C TRP A 8 -1.56 -31.32 -50.86
N LEU A 9 -2.40 -32.37 -50.83
CA LEU A 9 -2.55 -33.32 -49.74
C LEU A 9 -2.37 -34.72 -50.34
N LEU A 10 -1.54 -35.55 -49.73
CA LEU A 10 -1.50 -36.99 -49.94
C LEU A 10 -1.60 -37.69 -48.56
N PRO A 11 -2.42 -38.75 -48.44
CA PRO A 11 -2.64 -39.46 -47.19
C PRO A 11 -1.78 -40.74 -47.12
N PHE A 12 -1.48 -41.19 -45.91
CA PHE A 12 -1.20 -42.60 -45.65
C PHE A 12 -1.94 -43.02 -44.38
N GLY A 13 -2.87 -43.94 -44.54
CA GLY A 13 -3.52 -44.64 -43.44
C GLY A 13 -2.65 -45.81 -42.96
N VAL A 14 -2.77 -46.11 -41.67
CA VAL A 14 -2.40 -47.41 -41.11
C VAL A 14 -3.54 -47.85 -40.20
N VAL A 15 -4.14 -48.98 -40.56
CA VAL A 15 -5.05 -49.80 -39.76
C VAL A 15 -4.20 -50.86 -39.07
N VAL A 16 -4.30 -51.01 -37.74
CA VAL A 16 -3.92 -52.26 -37.06
C VAL A 16 -4.90 -52.57 -35.92
N CYS A 17 -5.72 -53.60 -36.20
CA CYS A 17 -6.28 -54.66 -35.36
C CYS A 17 -6.36 -54.50 -33.84
N SER A 18 -7.59 -54.43 -33.34
CA SER A 18 -8.01 -54.86 -32.00
C SER A 18 -8.31 -56.36 -31.99
N LEU A 19 -7.51 -57.14 -31.27
CA LEU A 19 -7.78 -58.53 -30.89
C LEU A 19 -8.43 -58.56 -29.49
N PRO A 20 -9.55 -59.25 -29.27
CA PRO A 20 -10.03 -59.55 -27.93
C PRO A 20 -9.38 -60.85 -27.45
N ILE A 21 -8.55 -60.76 -26.42
CA ILE A 21 -8.06 -61.93 -25.69
C ILE A 21 -9.05 -62.19 -24.54
N LEU A 22 -9.83 -63.25 -24.68
CA LEU A 22 -10.55 -63.91 -23.60
C LEU A 22 -9.52 -64.65 -22.72
N PHE A 23 -9.37 -64.23 -21.46
CA PHE A 23 -8.77 -65.08 -20.43
C PHE A 23 -9.78 -65.41 -19.33
N VAL A 24 -9.86 -66.71 -19.11
CA VAL A 24 -10.67 -67.46 -18.15
C VAL A 24 -10.32 -67.06 -16.72
N ALA A 25 -11.37 -66.87 -15.91
CA ALA A 25 -11.27 -66.67 -14.48
C ALA A 25 -10.92 -67.99 -13.76
N CYS A 26 -9.85 -67.97 -12.96
CA CYS A 26 -9.61 -68.91 -11.87
C CYS A 26 -9.30 -68.09 -10.61
N GLY A 27 -10.02 -68.41 -9.54
CA GLY A 27 -10.01 -67.67 -8.28
C GLY A 27 -8.70 -67.75 -7.50
N GLY A 28 -8.45 -66.69 -6.72
CA GLY A 28 -7.43 -66.62 -5.69
C GLY A 28 -7.74 -65.42 -4.81
N GLY A 29 -8.30 -65.69 -3.62
CA GLY A 29 -8.65 -64.67 -2.64
C GLY A 29 -7.41 -63.95 -2.10
N GLY A 30 -7.42 -62.63 -2.19
CA GLY A 30 -6.45 -61.76 -1.57
C GLY A 30 -7.00 -60.34 -1.60
N THR A 31 -7.65 -59.92 -0.52
CA THR A 31 -8.04 -58.53 -0.31
C THR A 31 -6.78 -57.70 -0.03
N ALA A 32 -6.09 -57.29 -1.10
CA ALA A 32 -5.18 -56.17 -1.03
C ALA A 32 -6.04 -54.91 -0.95
N ALA A 33 -6.05 -54.27 0.21
CA ALA A 33 -6.60 -52.92 0.35
C ALA A 33 -5.84 -52.02 -0.63
N THR A 34 -6.49 -51.61 -1.71
CA THR A 34 -6.02 -50.53 -2.56
C THR A 34 -5.96 -49.28 -1.70
N SER A 35 -4.75 -48.89 -1.31
CA SER A 35 -4.49 -47.55 -0.80
C SER A 35 -5.15 -46.55 -1.75
N PRO A 36 -5.92 -45.57 -1.25
CA PRO A 36 -6.47 -44.54 -2.12
C PRO A 36 -5.30 -43.90 -2.86
N ALA A 37 -5.36 -43.91 -4.20
CA ALA A 37 -4.36 -43.25 -5.01
C ALA A 37 -4.24 -41.81 -4.51
N GLU A 38 -3.02 -41.39 -4.14
CA GLU A 38 -2.77 -40.00 -3.79
C GLU A 38 -3.31 -39.12 -4.93
N PRO A 39 -4.07 -38.05 -4.62
CA PRO A 39 -4.64 -37.20 -5.65
C PRO A 39 -3.49 -36.70 -6.53
N VAL A 40 -3.59 -36.96 -7.84
CA VAL A 40 -2.60 -36.49 -8.81
C VAL A 40 -2.66 -34.96 -8.83
N VAL A 41 -1.71 -34.33 -8.15
CA VAL A 41 -1.56 -32.88 -8.14
C VAL A 41 -1.15 -32.45 -9.54
N THR A 42 -2.09 -31.82 -10.26
CA THR A 42 -1.85 -31.36 -11.63
C THR A 42 -1.22 -29.97 -11.56
N LEU A 43 0.03 -29.84 -12.03
CA LEU A 43 0.69 -28.53 -12.12
C LEU A 43 0.03 -27.68 -13.21
N ALA A 44 -0.21 -26.41 -12.93
CA ALA A 44 -0.90 -25.46 -13.79
C ALA A 44 -0.07 -24.19 -14.00
N ALA A 45 -0.13 -23.62 -15.20
CA ALA A 45 0.38 -22.28 -15.46
C ALA A 45 -0.39 -21.24 -14.62
N LEU A 46 0.24 -20.11 -14.31
CA LEU A 46 -0.47 -18.97 -13.74
C LEU A 46 -1.20 -18.27 -14.89
N VAL A 47 -2.54 -18.27 -14.84
CA VAL A 47 -3.39 -17.77 -15.94
C VAL A 47 -4.32 -16.70 -15.39
N GLY A 48 -4.27 -15.52 -15.98
CA GLY A 48 -5.18 -14.41 -15.70
C GLY A 48 -6.02 -14.06 -16.93
N GLU A 49 -6.80 -13.00 -16.78
CA GLU A 49 -7.65 -12.43 -17.83
C GLU A 49 -7.39 -10.92 -17.93
N ASP A 50 -7.51 -10.37 -19.14
CA ASP A 50 -7.60 -8.93 -19.34
C ASP A 50 -9.01 -8.46 -18.98
N ILE A 51 -9.13 -7.74 -17.87
CA ILE A 51 -10.41 -7.30 -17.32
C ILE A 51 -10.58 -5.79 -17.51
N ASP A 52 -11.66 -5.42 -18.18
CA ASP A 52 -12.06 -4.03 -18.30
C ASP A 52 -12.45 -3.45 -16.93
N ARG A 53 -11.73 -2.42 -16.49
CA ARG A 53 -12.00 -1.73 -15.22
C ARG A 53 -13.37 -1.04 -15.22
N GLY A 54 -13.92 -0.71 -16.39
CA GLY A 54 -15.30 -0.20 -16.52
C GLY A 54 -16.37 -1.19 -16.03
N SER A 55 -16.03 -2.48 -15.88
CA SER A 55 -16.91 -3.50 -15.31
C SER A 55 -16.88 -3.58 -13.78
N PHE A 56 -15.97 -2.86 -13.13
CA PHE A 56 -15.84 -2.86 -11.67
C PHE A 56 -16.91 -1.98 -11.01
N LEU A 57 -17.26 -2.32 -9.76
CA LEU A 57 -18.12 -1.47 -8.93
C LEU A 57 -17.50 -0.08 -8.72
N ASN A 58 -16.17 -0.03 -8.66
CA ASN A 58 -15.40 1.20 -8.64
C ASN A 58 -14.38 1.19 -9.80
N PRO A 59 -14.70 1.82 -10.95
CA PRO A 59 -13.81 1.87 -12.10
C PRO A 59 -12.60 2.80 -11.90
N HIS A 60 -12.48 3.48 -10.76
CA HIS A 60 -11.38 4.40 -10.44
C HIS A 60 -10.68 4.04 -9.13
N ALA A 61 -10.75 2.76 -8.72
CA ALA A 61 -10.17 2.28 -7.48
C ALA A 61 -8.66 2.53 -7.36
N HIS A 62 -7.98 2.82 -8.46
CA HIS A 62 -6.56 3.17 -8.50
C HIS A 62 -6.21 4.57 -7.99
N ILE A 63 -7.20 5.46 -7.83
CA ILE A 63 -7.02 6.79 -7.24
C ILE A 63 -7.53 6.73 -5.79
N PRO A 64 -6.66 6.62 -4.78
CA PRO A 64 -7.07 6.50 -3.40
C PRO A 64 -7.91 7.70 -2.92
N ALA A 65 -8.73 7.50 -1.89
CA ALA A 65 -9.60 8.55 -1.34
C ALA A 65 -8.83 9.81 -0.91
N GLN A 66 -7.58 9.64 -0.45
CA GLN A 66 -6.67 10.72 -0.07
C GLN A 66 -6.42 11.72 -1.20
N CYS A 67 -6.52 11.31 -2.48
CA CYS A 67 -6.29 12.19 -3.62
C CYS A 67 -7.42 13.22 -3.82
N TYR A 68 -8.62 12.97 -3.27
CA TYR A 68 -9.79 13.81 -3.49
C TYR A 68 -9.97 14.93 -2.47
N ILE A 69 -9.11 15.00 -1.45
CA ILE A 69 -9.21 16.00 -0.39
C ILE A 69 -8.91 17.40 -0.90
N GLU A 70 -9.57 18.42 -0.34
CA GLU A 70 -9.21 19.82 -0.49
C GLU A 70 -7.96 20.18 0.32
N THR A 71 -7.14 21.03 -0.28
CA THR A 71 -5.84 21.47 0.26
C THR A 71 -5.92 22.69 1.17
N SER A 72 -7.14 23.13 1.51
CA SER A 72 -7.38 24.36 2.28
C SER A 72 -6.70 25.60 1.65
N HIS A 73 -6.93 25.85 0.36
CA HIS A 73 -6.30 26.95 -0.39
C HIS A 73 -4.76 26.86 -0.41
N GLY A 74 -4.22 25.65 -0.57
CA GLY A 74 -2.78 25.39 -0.60
C GLY A 74 -2.09 25.42 0.77
N ALA A 75 -2.83 25.56 1.88
CA ALA A 75 -2.25 25.53 3.22
C ALA A 75 -1.78 24.13 3.65
N GLN A 76 -2.18 23.08 2.95
CA GLN A 76 -1.66 21.72 3.16
C GLN A 76 -1.45 20.97 1.83
N ASN A 77 -0.43 20.12 1.78
CA ASN A 77 -0.04 19.36 0.61
C ASN A 77 0.29 17.92 0.98
N ALA A 78 -0.76 17.09 1.10
CA ALA A 78 -0.60 15.64 1.21
C ALA A 78 -0.15 15.01 -0.12
N CYS A 79 -0.45 15.68 -1.25
CA CYS A 79 -0.15 15.22 -2.61
C CYS A 79 1.35 14.97 -2.83
N LEU A 80 2.23 15.83 -2.28
CA LEU A 80 3.69 15.76 -2.49
C LEU A 80 4.30 14.41 -2.12
N PHE A 81 3.71 13.73 -1.14
CA PHE A 81 4.28 12.49 -0.67
C PHE A 81 4.11 11.40 -1.74
N CYS A 82 3.11 11.49 -2.61
CA CYS A 82 2.88 10.56 -3.73
C CYS A 82 3.42 11.12 -5.05
N HIS A 83 3.14 12.39 -5.31
CA HIS A 83 3.44 13.08 -6.56
C HIS A 83 4.73 13.88 -6.42
N THR A 84 5.86 13.26 -6.74
CA THR A 84 7.19 13.89 -6.70
C THR A 84 8.00 13.48 -7.92
N ASP A 85 8.99 14.29 -8.26
CA ASP A 85 9.96 14.04 -9.32
C ASP A 85 11.28 13.49 -8.78
N GLY A 86 11.51 13.54 -7.47
CA GLY A 86 12.82 13.30 -6.86
C GLY A 86 13.38 11.91 -7.15
N VAL A 87 12.57 10.86 -7.00
CA VAL A 87 13.02 9.47 -7.23
C VAL A 87 13.32 9.21 -8.71
N ALA A 88 12.48 9.73 -9.61
CA ALA A 88 12.67 9.62 -11.05
C ALA A 88 13.91 10.41 -11.52
N ALA A 89 14.12 11.63 -11.00
CA ALA A 89 15.31 12.44 -11.28
C ALA A 89 16.61 11.74 -10.85
N LEU A 90 16.56 10.99 -9.74
CA LEU A 90 17.67 10.17 -9.28
C LEU A 90 17.81 8.85 -10.04
N LYS A 91 16.90 8.49 -10.94
CA LYS A 91 16.87 7.20 -11.67
C LYS A 91 16.90 5.99 -10.74
N LEU A 92 16.07 6.01 -9.69
CA LEU A 92 15.96 4.94 -8.70
C LEU A 92 14.71 4.10 -8.94
N GLY A 93 14.70 3.32 -10.02
CA GLY A 93 13.61 2.37 -10.30
C GLY A 93 12.23 3.01 -10.48
N ASN A 94 12.16 4.31 -10.83
CA ASN A 94 10.94 5.07 -11.05
C ASN A 94 11.08 5.88 -12.35
N ASN A 95 10.06 5.87 -13.20
CA ASN A 95 9.99 6.66 -14.45
C ASN A 95 8.73 7.53 -14.54
N ASN A 96 8.15 7.86 -13.39
CA ASN A 96 6.87 8.54 -13.32
C ASN A 96 6.96 9.83 -12.48
N PRO A 97 7.70 10.86 -12.95
CA PRO A 97 7.66 12.18 -12.33
C PRO A 97 6.25 12.77 -12.48
N MET A 98 5.74 13.39 -11.41
CA MET A 98 4.33 13.84 -11.31
C MET A 98 4.17 15.25 -10.72
N ALA A 99 5.27 15.95 -10.42
CA ALA A 99 5.26 17.30 -9.88
C ALA A 99 5.71 18.33 -10.95
N GLY A 100 5.31 18.11 -12.20
CA GLY A 100 5.66 18.94 -13.36
C GLY A 100 6.82 18.41 -14.20
N GLY A 101 7.60 17.44 -13.70
CA GLY A 101 8.72 16.85 -14.42
C GLY A 101 8.35 16.02 -15.67
N ASN A 102 7.09 15.57 -15.79
CA ASN A 102 6.58 14.90 -16.99
C ASN A 102 5.52 15.77 -17.68
N PRO A 103 5.77 16.32 -18.89
CA PRO A 103 4.80 17.15 -19.59
C PRO A 103 3.52 16.40 -20.01
N ASN A 104 3.57 15.06 -20.08
CA ASN A 104 2.41 14.24 -20.44
C ASN A 104 1.49 13.96 -19.25
N VAL A 105 1.98 14.10 -18.02
CA VAL A 105 1.22 13.89 -16.77
C VAL A 105 0.84 15.22 -16.14
N GLY A 106 1.68 16.25 -16.29
CA GLY A 106 1.52 17.56 -15.68
C GLY A 106 1.97 17.60 -14.22
N ASN A 107 1.41 18.54 -13.45
CA ASN A 107 1.71 18.72 -12.03
C ASN A 107 0.51 18.31 -11.17
N LEU A 108 0.55 17.09 -10.64
CA LEU A 108 -0.51 16.52 -9.81
C LEU A 108 -0.49 17.02 -8.35
N GLN A 109 0.49 17.86 -7.97
CA GLN A 109 0.36 18.66 -6.75
C GLN A 109 -0.45 19.92 -6.99
N ALA A 110 -0.34 20.55 -8.17
CA ALA A 110 -0.99 21.82 -8.49
C ALA A 110 -2.43 21.67 -8.99
N ASP A 111 -2.77 20.54 -9.62
CA ASP A 111 -4.08 20.33 -10.25
C ASP A 111 -4.68 18.95 -9.94
N TYR A 112 -6.00 18.90 -9.76
CA TYR A 112 -6.78 17.65 -9.73
C TYR A 112 -7.01 17.14 -11.16
N SER A 113 -5.93 16.85 -11.88
CA SER A 113 -5.92 16.40 -13.27
C SER A 113 -6.27 14.92 -13.42
N PHE A 114 -7.38 14.50 -12.80
CA PHE A 114 -7.82 13.11 -12.82
C PHE A 114 -8.15 12.66 -14.25
N GLY A 115 -7.59 11.52 -14.63
CA GLY A 115 -7.68 10.95 -15.97
C GLY A 115 -9.05 10.33 -16.27
N VAL A 116 -9.21 9.97 -17.55
CA VAL A 116 -10.43 9.41 -18.14
C VAL A 116 -10.29 7.93 -18.42
N VAL A 117 -11.41 7.20 -18.34
CA VAL A 117 -11.47 5.78 -18.68
C VAL A 117 -12.11 5.60 -20.05
N ARG A 118 -11.30 5.20 -21.04
CA ARG A 118 -11.65 4.87 -22.45
C ARG A 118 -12.16 6.04 -23.29
N TYR A 119 -11.93 5.96 -24.61
CA TYR A 119 -12.55 6.83 -25.60
C TYR A 119 -13.77 6.15 -26.27
N PRO A 120 -14.88 6.87 -26.55
CA PRO A 120 -15.16 8.23 -26.07
C PRO A 120 -15.38 8.23 -24.54
N PHE A 121 -14.94 9.32 -23.89
CA PHE A 121 -14.73 9.42 -22.44
C PHE A 121 -16.05 9.49 -21.63
N VAL A 122 -16.73 8.36 -21.46
CA VAL A 122 -18.04 8.30 -20.78
C VAL A 122 -17.92 8.24 -19.25
N VAL A 123 -16.79 7.76 -18.71
CA VAL A 123 -16.60 7.57 -17.26
C VAL A 123 -15.27 8.22 -16.83
N ASN A 124 -15.34 9.31 -16.07
CA ASN A 124 -14.17 10.11 -15.68
C ASN A 124 -13.87 10.01 -14.18
N SER A 125 -12.58 10.03 -13.84
CA SER A 125 -12.13 9.84 -12.46
C SER A 125 -12.27 11.10 -11.59
N SER A 126 -12.81 12.20 -12.13
CA SER A 126 -13.12 13.41 -11.34
C SER A 126 -14.38 13.24 -10.50
N ILE A 127 -15.14 12.15 -10.69
CA ILE A 127 -16.17 11.68 -9.76
C ILE A 127 -15.49 10.88 -8.63
N ASN A 128 -15.83 11.16 -7.38
CA ASN A 128 -15.26 10.48 -6.23
C ASN A 128 -16.07 9.21 -5.88
N PRO A 129 -15.51 8.00 -6.04
CA PRO A 129 -16.24 6.75 -5.85
C PRO A 129 -16.27 6.25 -4.40
N TRP A 130 -15.57 6.92 -3.48
CA TRP A 130 -15.29 6.43 -2.12
C TRP A 130 -16.45 6.69 -1.13
N ALA A 131 -17.62 6.14 -1.41
CA ALA A 131 -18.86 6.40 -0.67
C ALA A 131 -18.76 6.13 0.83
N ASN A 132 -18.00 5.13 1.28
CA ASN A 132 -17.85 4.84 2.71
C ASN A 132 -17.09 5.97 3.45
N THR A 133 -16.22 6.71 2.75
CA THR A 133 -15.47 7.86 3.28
C THR A 133 -16.27 9.16 3.15
N LEU A 134 -16.91 9.37 2.00
CA LEU A 134 -17.68 10.57 1.65
C LEU A 134 -18.99 10.68 2.45
N GLN A 135 -19.67 9.55 2.62
CA GLN A 135 -21.01 9.44 3.19
C GLN A 135 -21.05 8.28 4.19
N PRO A 136 -20.45 8.43 5.40
CA PRO A 136 -20.45 7.38 6.41
C PRO A 136 -21.86 6.86 6.77
N GLU A 137 -22.90 7.67 6.58
CA GLU A 137 -24.30 7.27 6.68
C GLU A 137 -24.73 6.18 5.70
N ALA A 138 -24.15 6.13 4.49
CA ALA A 138 -24.45 5.09 3.52
C ALA A 138 -23.95 3.72 4.01
N LEU A 139 -22.78 3.69 4.66
CA LEU A 139 -22.29 2.49 5.34
C LEU A 139 -23.20 2.11 6.51
N ARG A 140 -23.59 3.08 7.36
CA ARG A 140 -24.54 2.82 8.46
C ARG A 140 -25.86 2.23 7.97
N ALA A 141 -26.42 2.78 6.89
CA ALA A 141 -27.64 2.25 6.28
C ALA A 141 -27.47 0.81 5.77
N ALA A 142 -26.31 0.49 5.17
CA ALA A 142 -26.02 -0.89 4.74
C ALA A 142 -25.87 -1.86 5.94
N VAL A 143 -25.25 -1.41 7.02
CA VAL A 143 -25.13 -2.16 8.29
C VAL A 143 -26.51 -2.43 8.90
N ASP A 144 -27.36 -1.41 8.98
CA ASP A 144 -28.71 -1.52 9.52
C ASP A 144 -29.59 -2.45 8.67
N ALA A 145 -29.51 -2.32 7.33
CA ALA A 145 -30.22 -3.19 6.40
C ALA A 145 -29.81 -4.66 6.51
N ALA A 146 -28.55 -4.94 6.86
CA ALA A 146 -28.04 -6.29 7.13
C ALA A 146 -28.37 -6.79 8.55
N GLY A 147 -29.07 -6.01 9.37
CA GLY A 147 -29.41 -6.37 10.75
C GLY A 147 -28.22 -6.44 11.71
N ILE A 148 -27.08 -5.88 11.32
CA ILE A 148 -25.84 -5.90 12.10
C ILE A 148 -25.95 -4.88 13.25
N LYS A 149 -25.42 -5.22 14.42
CA LYS A 149 -25.44 -4.36 15.62
C LYS A 149 -24.01 -4.05 16.11
N PRO A 150 -23.36 -3.01 15.54
CA PRO A 150 -21.99 -2.67 15.90
C PRO A 150 -21.79 -2.33 17.38
N ASP A 151 -22.78 -1.71 18.03
CA ASP A 151 -22.71 -1.33 19.45
C ASP A 151 -22.59 -2.52 20.40
N ALA A 152 -22.97 -3.73 19.96
CA ALA A 152 -22.84 -4.97 20.73
C ALA A 152 -21.48 -5.67 20.55
N TRP A 153 -20.58 -5.13 19.71
CA TRP A 153 -19.30 -5.76 19.43
C TRP A 153 -18.27 -5.51 20.53
N ASP A 154 -17.69 -6.59 21.04
CA ASP A 154 -16.42 -6.52 21.76
C ASP A 154 -15.25 -6.40 20.76
N MET A 155 -14.88 -5.16 20.45
CA MET A 155 -13.79 -4.89 19.53
C MET A 155 -12.42 -5.26 20.10
N GLN A 156 -12.24 -5.28 21.42
CA GLN A 156 -10.97 -5.69 22.02
C GLN A 156 -10.75 -7.19 21.83
N ALA A 157 -11.78 -8.00 22.09
CA ALA A 157 -11.73 -9.43 21.82
C ALA A 157 -11.55 -9.68 20.32
N TYR A 158 -12.28 -8.95 19.47
CA TYR A 158 -12.18 -9.09 18.01
C TYR A 158 -10.77 -8.93 17.49
N VAL A 159 -10.07 -7.82 17.79
CA VAL A 159 -8.71 -7.57 17.26
C VAL A 159 -7.66 -8.56 17.78
N ARG A 160 -7.94 -9.28 18.87
CA ARG A 160 -7.04 -10.28 19.46
C ARG A 160 -7.26 -11.70 18.90
N GLN A 161 -8.27 -11.92 18.07
CA GLN A 161 -8.49 -13.21 17.41
C GLN A 161 -7.47 -13.45 16.29
N ASP A 162 -7.07 -14.71 16.12
CA ASP A 162 -6.27 -15.14 14.97
C ASP A 162 -7.20 -15.46 13.80
N ASN A 163 -6.91 -14.90 12.63
CA ASN A 163 -7.55 -15.26 11.36
C ASN A 163 -6.52 -15.61 10.27
N TRP A 164 -5.23 -15.72 10.64
CA TRP A 164 -4.14 -15.96 9.69
C TRP A 164 -3.79 -17.45 9.61
N ARG A 165 -3.78 -18.20 10.72
CA ARG A 165 -3.42 -19.64 10.68
C ARG A 165 -4.31 -20.43 9.73
N ALA A 166 -5.63 -20.28 9.87
CA ALA A 166 -6.62 -20.93 9.01
C ALA A 166 -6.48 -20.54 7.52
N ALA A 167 -6.00 -19.32 7.23
CA ALA A 167 -5.71 -18.88 5.87
C ALA A 167 -4.44 -19.55 5.31
N PHE A 168 -3.37 -19.61 6.13
CA PHE A 168 -2.11 -20.24 5.75
C PHE A 168 -2.28 -21.75 5.49
N GLU A 169 -3.11 -22.45 6.26
CA GLU A 169 -3.43 -23.87 6.07
C GLU A 169 -4.06 -24.18 4.71
N GLN A 170 -4.67 -23.19 4.05
CA GLN A 170 -5.27 -23.34 2.72
C GLN A 170 -4.24 -23.21 1.58
N ARG A 171 -3.02 -22.71 1.85
CA ARG A 171 -1.96 -22.60 0.85
C ARG A 171 -1.52 -24.00 0.41
N PRO A 172 -1.55 -24.31 -0.90
CA PRO A 172 -1.06 -25.60 -1.40
C PRO A 172 0.47 -25.61 -1.56
N GLY A 173 1.04 -26.82 -1.61
CA GLY A 173 2.45 -27.02 -1.97
C GLY A 173 3.46 -26.64 -0.88
N SER A 174 4.72 -26.49 -1.29
CA SER A 174 5.85 -26.25 -0.38
C SER A 174 5.94 -24.77 0.03
N SER A 175 6.32 -24.49 1.28
CA SER A 175 6.64 -23.12 1.72
C SER A 175 7.96 -22.57 1.15
N LYS A 176 8.74 -23.42 0.47
CA LYS A 176 9.98 -23.03 -0.24
C LYS A 176 9.69 -22.43 -1.62
N ASP A 177 8.53 -22.76 -2.19
CA ASP A 177 8.12 -22.24 -3.49
C ASP A 177 7.29 -20.98 -3.30
N TRP A 178 7.55 -19.96 -4.11
CA TRP A 178 6.67 -18.78 -4.17
C TRP A 178 5.38 -19.13 -4.93
N ASP A 179 5.51 -19.82 -6.07
CA ASP A 179 4.42 -20.41 -6.84
C ASP A 179 4.51 -21.94 -6.83
N PRO A 180 3.61 -22.64 -6.10
CA PRO A 180 3.58 -24.10 -6.05
C PRO A 180 3.06 -24.71 -7.36
N LYS A 181 2.54 -23.89 -8.29
CA LYS A 181 1.89 -24.29 -9.55
C LYS A 181 0.66 -25.15 -9.35
N ILE A 182 0.01 -25.07 -8.20
CA ILE A 182 -1.23 -25.79 -7.90
C ILE A 182 -2.38 -24.80 -8.00
N SER A 183 -3.35 -25.07 -8.89
CA SER A 183 -4.52 -24.21 -9.04
C SER A 183 -5.34 -24.18 -7.74
N SER A 184 -5.46 -23.00 -7.15
CA SER A 184 -6.17 -22.76 -5.89
C SER A 184 -6.35 -21.25 -5.70
N ALA A 185 -7.43 -20.87 -5.03
CA ALA A 185 -7.65 -19.52 -4.52
C ALA A 185 -6.49 -19.00 -3.63
N TRP A 186 -5.69 -19.92 -3.09
CA TRP A 186 -4.59 -19.65 -2.15
C TRP A 186 -3.20 -19.91 -2.75
N ARG A 187 -3.13 -20.16 -4.07
CA ARG A 187 -1.88 -20.49 -4.79
C ARG A 187 -0.74 -19.52 -4.49
N LEU A 188 -1.02 -18.22 -4.45
CA LEU A 188 -0.03 -17.17 -4.23
C LEU A 188 -0.06 -16.58 -2.81
N PHE A 189 -0.84 -17.17 -1.89
CA PHE A 189 -0.85 -16.73 -0.49
C PHE A 189 0.56 -16.84 0.07
N PRO A 190 1.16 -15.81 0.69
CA PRO A 190 2.58 -15.82 1.01
C PRO A 190 2.96 -17.02 1.87
N ALA A 191 4.10 -17.65 1.56
CA ALA A 191 4.67 -18.74 2.34
C ALA A 191 5.32 -18.24 3.64
N LEU A 192 4.59 -17.42 4.40
CA LEU A 192 4.96 -16.83 5.67
C LEU A 192 3.98 -17.34 6.73
N SER A 193 4.40 -18.35 7.48
CA SER A 193 3.53 -18.94 8.51
C SER A 193 3.45 -18.03 9.74
N PRO A 194 2.25 -17.74 10.27
CA PRO A 194 2.10 -17.04 11.54
C PRO A 194 2.63 -17.82 12.76
N ASP A 195 2.88 -19.13 12.63
CA ASP A 195 3.52 -19.92 13.71
C ASP A 195 5.01 -19.61 13.85
N ASP A 196 5.65 -19.15 12.78
CA ASP A 196 7.09 -18.84 12.73
C ASP A 196 7.37 -17.38 13.13
N LEU A 197 6.31 -16.63 13.43
CA LEU A 197 6.34 -15.21 13.76
C LEU A 197 6.12 -14.97 15.27
N PRO A 198 6.65 -13.86 15.81
CA PRO A 198 7.48 -12.86 15.15
C PRO A 198 8.86 -13.38 14.74
N ALA A 199 9.50 -12.68 13.81
CA ALA A 199 10.90 -12.89 13.45
C ALA A 199 11.82 -12.77 14.69
N LYS A 200 12.96 -13.44 14.63
CA LYS A 200 13.96 -13.40 15.71
C LYS A 200 14.68 -12.04 15.75
N ALA A 201 15.53 -11.84 16.75
CA ALA A 201 16.20 -10.56 17.01
C ALA A 201 17.03 -10.02 15.82
N ASP A 202 17.57 -10.88 14.96
CA ASP A 202 18.31 -10.51 13.75
C ASP A 202 17.41 -10.30 12.50
N GLY A 203 16.10 -10.32 12.73
CA GLY A 203 15.04 -10.13 11.74
C GLY A 203 14.69 -11.39 10.95
N PHE A 204 15.43 -12.50 11.06
CA PHE A 204 15.10 -13.70 10.29
C PHE A 204 13.93 -14.46 10.91
N VAL A 205 13.02 -14.89 10.04
CA VAL A 205 11.94 -15.81 10.38
C VAL A 205 12.50 -17.23 10.37
N ARG A 206 12.28 -17.95 11.46
CA ARG A 206 12.79 -19.31 11.65
C ARG A 206 11.68 -20.23 12.10
N SER A 207 11.58 -21.36 11.42
CA SER A 207 10.63 -22.42 11.71
C SER A 207 11.25 -23.50 12.59
N ALA A 208 10.43 -24.10 13.46
CA ALA A 208 10.78 -25.35 14.13
C ALA A 208 10.72 -26.56 13.18
N MET A 209 10.00 -26.43 12.07
CA MET A 209 9.74 -27.47 11.09
C MET A 209 10.63 -27.32 9.84
N GLU A 210 11.36 -28.39 9.51
CA GLU A 210 12.27 -28.47 8.35
C GLU A 210 11.59 -28.16 7.03
N GLN A 211 10.39 -28.71 6.83
CA GLN A 211 9.63 -28.54 5.60
C GLN A 211 9.28 -27.08 5.28
N ARG A 212 9.29 -26.18 6.28
CA ARG A 212 9.03 -24.75 6.10
C ARG A 212 10.28 -23.90 5.84
N GLY A 213 11.49 -24.44 6.06
CA GLY A 213 12.74 -23.68 5.92
C GLY A 213 13.71 -24.27 4.91
N PHE A 214 14.57 -23.43 4.36
CA PHE A 214 15.57 -23.81 3.36
C PHE A 214 16.76 -24.55 3.97
N PHE A 215 17.23 -24.10 5.13
CA PHE A 215 18.38 -24.66 5.83
C PHE A 215 18.32 -24.36 7.32
N ASN A 216 18.93 -25.21 8.14
CA ASN A 216 19.07 -24.97 9.57
C ASN A 216 20.32 -24.11 9.83
N ASP A 217 20.16 -22.98 10.52
CA ASP A 217 21.25 -22.04 10.81
C ASP A 217 21.73 -22.11 12.28
N GLY A 218 21.38 -23.19 12.99
CA GLY A 218 21.67 -23.39 14.41
C GLY A 218 20.65 -22.76 15.36
N GLN A 219 19.78 -21.86 14.88
CA GLN A 219 18.70 -21.25 15.67
C GLN A 219 17.30 -21.71 15.22
N GLY A 220 17.23 -22.55 14.19
CA GLY A 220 16.00 -23.06 13.59
C GLY A 220 16.15 -23.19 12.08
N TRP A 221 15.06 -23.60 11.43
CA TRP A 221 14.99 -23.69 9.97
C TRP A 221 14.69 -22.32 9.38
N ASN A 222 15.69 -21.69 8.77
CA ASN A 222 15.56 -20.36 8.17
C ASN A 222 14.61 -20.42 6.97
N THR A 223 13.54 -19.62 6.99
CA THR A 223 12.50 -19.64 5.94
C THR A 223 12.83 -18.74 4.75
N GLY A 224 13.96 -18.05 4.81
CA GLY A 224 14.34 -17.01 3.84
C GLY A 224 13.70 -15.65 4.14
N TRP A 225 12.59 -15.59 4.87
CA TRP A 225 11.97 -14.31 5.20
C TRP A 225 12.77 -13.53 6.24
N ARG A 226 12.91 -12.22 6.03
CA ARG A 226 13.52 -11.29 6.98
C ARG A 226 12.63 -10.06 7.19
N ALA A 227 12.35 -9.72 8.43
CA ALA A 227 11.54 -8.59 8.82
C ALA A 227 12.22 -7.25 8.51
N VAL A 228 11.40 -6.26 8.14
CA VAL A 228 11.80 -4.89 7.80
C VAL A 228 11.12 -3.90 8.75
N ASN A 229 11.92 -3.12 9.47
CA ASN A 229 11.49 -2.02 10.32
C ASN A 229 11.86 -0.69 9.66
N PHE A 230 10.88 0.18 9.47
CA PHE A 230 11.01 1.36 8.62
C PHE A 230 10.18 2.53 9.16
N MET A 231 10.42 3.75 8.68
CA MET A 231 9.54 4.88 8.98
C MET A 231 8.24 4.75 8.18
N PRO A 232 7.08 4.48 8.82
CA PRO A 232 5.84 4.34 8.10
C PRO A 232 5.49 5.66 7.42
N TYR A 233 4.92 5.52 6.24
CA TYR A 233 4.28 6.62 5.53
C TYR A 233 2.96 6.95 6.23
N GLY A 234 2.50 8.20 6.20
CA GLY A 234 1.31 8.68 6.94
C GLY A 234 -0.01 7.89 6.80
N ILE A 235 -0.07 6.84 5.96
CA ILE A 235 -1.20 5.90 5.77
C ILE A 235 -1.10 4.62 6.64
N PHE A 236 0.08 4.21 7.12
CA PHE A 236 0.26 2.98 7.92
C PHE A 236 0.84 3.23 9.32
N THR A 237 0.43 4.34 9.92
CA THR A 237 0.75 4.71 11.31
C THR A 237 -0.31 4.16 12.26
N PRO A 238 0.02 4.01 13.57
CA PRO A 238 -0.99 3.64 14.56
C PRO A 238 -2.16 4.64 14.54
N LEU A 239 -1.89 5.93 14.34
CA LEU A 239 -2.90 6.98 14.30
C LEU A 239 -3.88 6.82 13.12
N ALA A 240 -3.41 6.30 11.98
CA ALA A 240 -4.25 5.98 10.83
C ALA A 240 -5.10 4.71 11.02
N GLY A 241 -4.96 3.98 12.13
CA GLY A 241 -5.77 2.80 12.44
C GLY A 241 -5.38 1.53 11.66
N SER A 242 -4.20 1.51 11.05
CA SER A 242 -3.68 0.35 10.32
C SER A 242 -2.17 0.27 10.46
N VAL A 243 -1.66 -0.89 10.87
CA VAL A 243 -0.23 -1.10 11.12
C VAL A 243 0.33 -2.31 10.37
N SER A 244 1.60 -2.28 10.00
CA SER A 244 2.25 -3.17 9.05
C SER A 244 3.23 -4.11 9.76
N GLY A 245 3.24 -5.38 9.36
CA GLY A 245 4.46 -6.19 9.35
C GLY A 245 4.97 -6.27 7.91
N ILE A 246 6.27 -6.13 7.67
CA ILE A 246 6.85 -6.27 6.32
C ILE A 246 8.01 -7.25 6.38
N TYR A 247 8.01 -8.19 5.45
CA TYR A 247 9.04 -9.22 5.33
C TYR A 247 9.50 -9.29 3.88
N ILE A 248 10.80 -9.41 3.68
CA ILE A 248 11.44 -9.61 2.36
C ILE A 248 12.05 -11.01 2.30
N ARG A 249 11.99 -11.65 1.13
CA ARG A 249 12.70 -12.90 0.83
C ARG A 249 13.30 -12.81 -0.58
N LEU A 250 14.55 -13.23 -0.74
CA LEU A 250 15.16 -13.39 -2.06
C LEU A 250 15.07 -14.86 -2.50
N SER A 251 15.21 -15.13 -3.80
CA SER A 251 15.32 -16.50 -4.33
C SER A 251 16.47 -17.29 -3.70
N ASP A 252 16.38 -18.62 -3.70
CA ASP A 252 17.32 -19.50 -3.00
C ASP A 252 18.79 -19.36 -3.46
N THR A 253 19.03 -18.98 -4.73
CA THR A 253 20.37 -18.69 -5.27
C THR A 253 21.09 -17.61 -4.47
N PHE A 254 20.38 -16.61 -3.96
CA PHE A 254 20.95 -15.53 -3.14
C PHE A 254 21.30 -15.98 -1.72
N MET A 255 20.87 -17.17 -1.32
CA MET A 255 21.15 -17.76 -0.01
C MET A 255 22.31 -18.77 -0.04
N LYS A 256 22.90 -19.04 -1.21
CA LYS A 256 23.90 -20.09 -1.40
C LYS A 256 25.29 -19.51 -1.64
N ASN A 257 26.30 -20.10 -1.03
CA ASN A 257 27.72 -19.79 -1.28
C ASN A 257 28.18 -20.24 -2.68
N GLN A 258 29.44 -20.01 -3.04
CA GLN A 258 30.00 -20.39 -4.34
C GLN A 258 29.98 -21.92 -4.61
N ALA A 259 29.96 -22.74 -3.56
CA ALA A 259 29.83 -24.20 -3.67
C ALA A 259 28.37 -24.66 -3.84
N GLY A 260 27.41 -23.73 -3.92
CA GLY A 260 25.99 -24.03 -4.06
C GLY A 260 25.30 -24.48 -2.76
N GLN A 261 25.98 -24.35 -1.61
CA GLN A 261 25.45 -24.71 -0.30
C GLN A 261 24.78 -23.51 0.35
N PHE A 262 23.65 -23.72 1.04
CA PHE A 262 23.01 -22.67 1.82
C PHE A 262 23.95 -22.11 2.89
N ASP A 263 24.04 -20.78 2.98
CA ASP A 263 24.99 -20.07 3.82
C ASP A 263 24.41 -18.74 4.31
N LEU A 264 24.13 -18.64 5.63
CA LEU A 264 23.52 -17.44 6.22
C LEU A 264 24.38 -16.17 6.03
N PRO A 265 25.71 -16.19 6.20
CA PRO A 265 26.56 -15.05 5.87
C PRO A 265 26.37 -14.54 4.45
N THR A 266 26.40 -15.43 3.44
CA THR A 266 26.13 -15.08 2.04
C THR A 266 24.75 -14.43 1.89
N TYR A 267 23.72 -14.99 2.52
CA TYR A 267 22.38 -14.42 2.43
C TYR A 267 22.29 -13.02 3.05
N LYS A 268 22.90 -12.82 4.23
CA LYS A 268 23.00 -11.51 4.89
C LYS A 268 23.70 -10.49 4.00
N THR A 269 24.79 -10.87 3.34
CA THR A 269 25.50 -9.99 2.39
C THR A 269 24.62 -9.62 1.19
N ASN A 270 23.91 -10.57 0.60
CA ASN A 270 23.03 -10.28 -0.54
C ASN A 270 21.84 -9.39 -0.15
N LEU A 271 21.25 -9.56 1.05
CA LEU A 271 20.22 -8.65 1.57
C LEU A 271 20.76 -7.24 1.86
N ASP A 272 21.99 -7.12 2.38
CA ASP A 272 22.66 -5.82 2.54
C ASP A 272 22.90 -5.13 1.18
N LEU A 273 23.31 -5.88 0.16
CA LEU A 273 23.44 -5.35 -1.20
C LEU A 273 22.10 -4.85 -1.74
N VAL A 274 21.00 -5.57 -1.53
CA VAL A 274 19.64 -5.10 -1.88
C VAL A 274 19.30 -3.82 -1.12
N GLU A 275 19.51 -3.79 0.20
CA GLU A 275 19.23 -2.60 1.02
C GLU A 275 20.01 -1.39 0.51
N ARG A 276 21.32 -1.53 0.29
CA ARG A 276 22.17 -0.43 -0.19
C ARG A 276 21.84 -0.04 -1.62
N ASN A 277 21.42 -0.98 -2.46
CA ASN A 277 20.99 -0.69 -3.82
C ASN A 277 19.73 0.18 -3.85
N ILE A 278 18.70 -0.22 -3.09
CA ILE A 278 17.43 0.51 -3.01
C ILE A 278 17.59 1.86 -2.32
N GLN A 279 18.49 1.95 -1.34
CA GLN A 279 18.74 3.18 -0.61
C GLN A 279 19.79 4.10 -1.27
N ASP A 280 20.24 3.79 -2.47
CA ASP A 280 21.28 4.54 -3.20
C ASP A 280 22.58 4.71 -2.39
N ARG A 281 23.16 3.60 -1.94
CA ARG A 281 24.35 3.52 -1.07
C ARG A 281 25.41 2.51 -1.54
N LEU A 282 25.32 2.01 -2.77
CA LEU A 282 26.39 1.17 -3.34
C LEU A 282 27.69 1.97 -3.48
N LYS A 283 28.83 1.31 -3.32
CA LYS A 283 30.19 1.88 -3.37
C LYS A 283 31.05 1.14 -4.39
N GLY A 284 30.50 0.94 -5.59
CA GLY A 284 31.17 0.27 -6.70
C GLY A 284 30.89 -1.23 -6.84
N GLU A 285 30.04 -1.81 -5.97
CA GLU A 285 29.56 -3.17 -6.19
C GLU A 285 28.61 -3.22 -7.39
N SER A 286 28.85 -4.19 -8.28
CA SER A 286 28.07 -4.37 -9.52
C SER A 286 27.36 -5.73 -9.60
N PHE A 287 27.67 -6.66 -8.70
CA PHE A 287 27.13 -8.02 -8.69
C PHE A 287 26.84 -8.49 -7.27
N PHE A 288 25.94 -9.45 -7.14
CA PHE A 288 25.72 -10.18 -5.90
C PHE A 288 26.90 -11.11 -5.57
N VAL A 289 26.84 -11.82 -4.44
CA VAL A 289 27.88 -12.75 -4.01
C VAL A 289 27.37 -14.20 -3.92
N GLY A 290 28.30 -15.15 -3.78
CA GLY A 290 27.99 -16.57 -3.68
C GLY A 290 27.54 -17.17 -5.02
N ALA A 291 26.53 -18.04 -5.00
CA ALA A 291 25.95 -18.62 -6.20
C ALA A 291 25.27 -17.57 -7.10
N ALA A 292 24.93 -16.40 -6.56
CA ALA A 292 24.35 -15.29 -7.31
C ALA A 292 25.39 -14.35 -7.95
N ALA A 293 26.69 -14.69 -7.94
CA ALA A 293 27.75 -13.79 -8.43
C ALA A 293 27.65 -13.38 -9.91
N GLY A 294 26.86 -14.09 -10.72
CA GLY A 294 26.56 -13.71 -12.11
C GLY A 294 25.37 -12.74 -12.26
N VAL A 295 24.64 -12.44 -11.19
CA VAL A 295 23.47 -11.54 -11.23
C VAL A 295 23.93 -10.11 -10.96
N ALA A 296 23.61 -9.21 -11.87
CA ALA A 296 23.97 -7.80 -11.77
C ALA A 296 23.11 -7.06 -10.72
N LEU A 297 23.73 -6.11 -10.02
CA LEU A 297 23.04 -5.10 -9.23
C LEU A 297 22.57 -4.00 -10.18
N VAL A 298 21.25 -3.92 -10.37
CA VAL A 298 20.63 -2.87 -11.18
C VAL A 298 20.19 -1.76 -10.23
N ARG A 299 20.77 -0.57 -10.39
CA ARG A 299 20.57 0.55 -9.47
C ARG A 299 19.09 0.83 -9.22
N GLY A 300 18.68 0.80 -7.96
CA GLY A 300 17.30 1.09 -7.54
C GLY A 300 16.28 0.00 -7.90
N GLN A 301 16.70 -1.23 -8.22
CA GLN A 301 15.82 -2.37 -8.50
C GLN A 301 16.08 -3.59 -7.61
N TYR A 302 15.05 -4.43 -7.45
CA TYR A 302 15.19 -5.72 -6.79
C TYR A 302 15.54 -6.83 -7.79
N PRO A 303 16.32 -7.85 -7.40
CA PRO A 303 16.56 -9.00 -8.27
C PRO A 303 15.28 -9.82 -8.48
N LEU A 304 15.23 -10.56 -9.59
CA LEU A 304 14.10 -11.44 -9.91
C LEU A 304 13.84 -12.49 -8.81
N GLY A 305 12.56 -12.72 -8.57
CA GLY A 305 12.06 -13.59 -7.50
C GLY A 305 12.19 -13.00 -6.10
N THR A 306 12.52 -11.72 -5.96
CA THR A 306 12.33 -11.01 -4.68
C THR A 306 10.85 -11.01 -4.33
N GLU A 307 10.55 -11.43 -3.11
CA GLU A 307 9.20 -11.41 -2.55
C GLU A 307 9.08 -10.42 -1.40
N PHE A 308 7.91 -9.80 -1.29
CA PHE A 308 7.47 -9.08 -0.11
C PHE A 308 6.19 -9.70 0.43
N ALA A 309 6.12 -9.87 1.75
CA ALA A 309 4.87 -10.13 2.46
C ALA A 309 4.57 -8.95 3.39
N HIS A 310 3.34 -8.46 3.33
CA HIS A 310 2.88 -7.29 4.07
C HIS A 310 1.52 -7.58 4.75
N PRO A 311 1.52 -8.29 5.90
CA PRO A 311 0.35 -8.34 6.75
C PRO A 311 0.03 -6.97 7.36
N LEU A 312 -1.19 -6.50 7.16
CA LEU A 312 -1.77 -5.29 7.75
C LEU A 312 -2.67 -5.68 8.92
N HIS A 313 -2.32 -5.22 10.11
CA HIS A 313 -3.01 -5.51 11.35
C HIS A 313 -3.90 -4.34 11.79
N TYR A 314 -4.89 -4.68 12.62
CA TYR A 314 -5.54 -3.69 13.47
C TYR A 314 -4.53 -3.11 14.48
N VAL A 315 -4.87 -1.94 15.03
CA VAL A 315 -4.10 -1.29 16.09
C VAL A 315 -4.64 -1.75 17.45
N ASP A 316 -3.87 -2.56 18.17
CA ASP A 316 -4.07 -2.82 19.60
C ASP A 316 -2.95 -2.09 20.35
N VAL A 317 -3.28 -0.94 20.96
CA VAL A 317 -2.28 -0.14 21.66
C VAL A 317 -1.71 -0.83 22.90
N GLN A 318 -2.29 -1.94 23.37
CA GLN A 318 -1.68 -2.73 24.43
C GLN A 318 -0.66 -3.76 23.90
N ALA A 319 -0.57 -3.95 22.58
CA ALA A 319 0.35 -4.87 21.93
C ALA A 319 1.72 -4.22 21.69
N ASP A 320 2.69 -4.50 22.55
CA ASP A 320 4.09 -4.08 22.36
C ASP A 320 5.08 -5.25 22.25
N GLY A 321 4.56 -6.49 22.17
CA GLY A 321 5.34 -7.71 22.02
C GLY A 321 5.87 -8.30 23.33
N ARG A 322 5.58 -7.71 24.50
CA ARG A 322 5.99 -8.27 25.81
C ARG A 322 5.03 -9.30 26.39
N ASP A 323 3.74 -9.20 26.05
CA ASP A 323 2.70 -10.13 26.50
C ASP A 323 2.06 -10.83 25.31
N ALA A 324 2.40 -12.11 25.13
CA ALA A 324 1.82 -12.94 24.09
C ALA A 324 0.30 -13.06 24.25
N GLY A 325 -0.28 -13.02 25.45
CA GLY A 325 -1.72 -13.06 25.67
C GLY A 325 -2.49 -11.92 24.98
N ILE A 326 -1.84 -10.77 24.79
CA ILE A 326 -2.37 -9.64 24.02
C ILE A 326 -2.06 -9.83 22.54
N SER A 327 -0.77 -9.88 22.20
CA SER A 327 -0.28 -10.10 20.85
C SER A 327 1.19 -10.46 20.88
N PRO A 328 1.66 -11.41 20.05
CA PRO A 328 3.08 -11.73 19.99
C PRO A 328 3.89 -10.65 19.25
N TYR A 329 3.22 -9.71 18.57
CA TYR A 329 3.86 -8.71 17.73
C TYR A 329 4.16 -7.41 18.48
N PRO A 330 5.32 -6.77 18.25
CA PRO A 330 5.58 -5.42 18.72
C PRO A 330 4.85 -4.36 17.88
N GLY A 331 4.85 -3.13 18.37
CA GLY A 331 4.48 -1.97 17.58
C GLY A 331 2.99 -1.81 17.34
N THR A 332 2.16 -2.06 18.36
CA THR A 332 0.69 -1.95 18.32
C THR A 332 -0.02 -2.93 17.38
N ARG A 333 0.68 -3.92 16.84
CA ARG A 333 0.09 -4.91 15.93
C ARG A 333 -0.78 -5.89 16.68
N ALA A 334 -2.07 -5.88 16.38
CA ALA A 334 -3.01 -6.86 16.91
C ALA A 334 -2.74 -8.27 16.34
N ARG A 335 -3.28 -9.32 16.97
CA ARG A 335 -3.18 -10.69 16.45
C ARG A 335 -3.94 -10.86 15.13
N ARG A 336 -5.08 -10.18 15.02
CA ARG A 336 -5.93 -10.21 13.84
C ARG A 336 -5.34 -9.39 12.71
N VAL A 337 -5.40 -9.94 11.51
CA VAL A 337 -4.96 -9.29 10.28
C VAL A 337 -6.18 -8.78 9.50
N LYS A 338 -6.13 -7.52 9.07
CA LYS A 338 -7.12 -6.89 8.18
C LYS A 338 -6.96 -7.41 6.75
N GLU A 339 -5.71 -7.46 6.31
CA GLU A 339 -5.33 -7.77 4.93
C GLU A 339 -3.90 -8.35 4.90
N ILE A 340 -3.66 -9.34 4.06
CA ILE A 340 -2.31 -9.84 3.74
C ILE A 340 -2.03 -9.48 2.29
N ARG A 341 -1.05 -8.62 2.08
CA ARG A 341 -0.53 -8.27 0.75
C ARG A 341 0.75 -9.04 0.49
N TRP A 342 0.97 -9.41 -0.76
CA TRP A 342 2.18 -10.08 -1.20
C TRP A 342 2.59 -9.54 -2.57
N MET A 343 3.90 -9.54 -2.84
CA MET A 343 4.43 -9.15 -4.14
C MET A 343 5.59 -10.06 -4.51
N VAL A 344 5.74 -10.37 -5.80
CA VAL A 344 6.95 -11.02 -6.34
C VAL A 344 7.44 -10.30 -7.60
N LYS A 345 8.76 -10.09 -7.71
CA LYS A 345 9.39 -9.57 -8.93
C LYS A 345 9.48 -10.70 -9.96
N ALA A 346 8.42 -10.84 -10.75
CA ALA A 346 8.27 -11.93 -11.72
C ALA A 346 9.00 -11.66 -13.05
N HIS A 347 9.11 -10.38 -13.45
CA HIS A 347 9.73 -10.00 -14.71
C HIS A 347 10.72 -8.85 -14.54
N ALA A 348 11.71 -8.81 -15.43
CA ALA A 348 12.61 -7.66 -15.52
C ALA A 348 11.84 -6.48 -16.09
N TRP A 349 12.11 -5.29 -15.56
CA TRP A 349 11.54 -4.05 -16.05
C TRP A 349 12.55 -2.93 -15.81
N TYR A 350 12.92 -2.21 -16.86
CA TYR A 350 13.92 -1.15 -16.78
C TYR A 350 13.28 0.20 -17.10
N PRO A 351 13.15 1.13 -16.14
CA PRO A 351 12.45 2.39 -16.35
C PRO A 351 12.99 3.20 -17.54
N ASP A 352 14.30 3.14 -17.79
CA ASP A 352 14.97 3.84 -18.91
C ASP A 352 14.53 3.34 -20.30
N GLU A 353 14.05 2.10 -20.44
CA GLU A 353 13.54 1.56 -21.72
C GLU A 353 12.20 2.18 -22.14
N PHE A 354 11.41 2.58 -21.14
CA PHE A 354 10.05 3.09 -21.30
C PHE A 354 9.97 4.62 -21.22
N GLY A 355 10.98 5.27 -20.62
CA GLY A 355 11.06 6.73 -20.50
C GLY A 355 9.86 7.34 -19.78
N MET A 356 9.57 8.62 -20.07
CA MET A 356 8.40 9.35 -19.55
C MET A 356 7.14 9.09 -20.40
N GLY A 357 6.93 7.84 -20.81
CA GLY A 357 5.80 7.43 -21.65
C GLY A 357 4.43 7.76 -21.04
N LEU A 358 3.38 7.65 -21.86
CA LEU A 358 2.01 7.91 -21.42
C LEU A 358 1.59 6.91 -20.34
N LYS A 359 0.99 7.44 -19.28
CA LYS A 359 0.24 6.70 -18.27
C LYS A 359 -1.08 6.26 -18.91
N ASP A 360 -1.24 4.96 -19.20
CA ASP A 360 -2.48 4.44 -19.79
C ASP A 360 -3.37 3.87 -18.71
N GLU A 361 -4.19 4.75 -18.14
CA GLU A 361 -5.22 4.34 -17.21
C GLU A 361 -6.42 3.69 -17.92
N GLY A 362 -6.55 3.79 -19.25
CA GLY A 362 -7.67 3.23 -20.02
C GLY A 362 -7.55 1.73 -20.31
N ALA A 363 -6.33 1.17 -20.21
CA ALA A 363 -6.06 -0.24 -20.45
C ALA A 363 -6.73 -1.19 -19.43
N PRO A 364 -7.04 -2.44 -19.84
CA PRO A 364 -7.52 -3.46 -18.92
C PRO A 364 -6.43 -3.87 -17.91
N VAL A 365 -6.86 -4.35 -16.74
CA VAL A 365 -5.93 -5.00 -15.80
C VAL A 365 -5.79 -6.47 -16.17
N TYR A 366 -4.58 -7.00 -16.04
CA TYR A 366 -4.37 -8.45 -16.13
C TYR A 366 -4.38 -9.06 -14.73
N ALA A 367 -5.39 -9.86 -14.42
CA ALA A 367 -5.63 -10.38 -13.07
C ALA A 367 -6.36 -11.73 -13.08
N SER A 368 -6.34 -12.42 -11.94
CA SER A 368 -7.25 -13.55 -11.68
C SER A 368 -8.51 -13.09 -10.93
N ARG A 369 -9.66 -13.65 -11.30
CA ARG A 369 -10.94 -13.39 -10.63
C ARG A 369 -11.12 -14.13 -9.31
N ASP A 370 -10.36 -15.20 -9.09
CA ASP A 370 -10.59 -16.19 -8.02
C ASP A 370 -9.35 -16.53 -7.20
N GLN A 371 -8.14 -16.15 -7.64
CA GLN A 371 -6.86 -16.47 -6.97
C GLN A 371 -6.19 -15.27 -6.30
N GLY A 372 -6.84 -14.11 -6.26
CA GLY A 372 -6.42 -12.96 -5.48
C GLY A 372 -5.10 -12.35 -5.93
N TRP A 373 -4.83 -12.30 -7.24
CA TRP A 373 -3.63 -11.66 -7.79
C TRP A 373 -3.89 -10.79 -9.03
N ILE A 374 -3.03 -9.78 -9.21
CA ILE A 374 -3.03 -8.81 -10.31
C ILE A 374 -1.58 -8.49 -10.73
N GLU A 375 -1.35 -8.20 -12.00
CA GLU A 375 -0.07 -7.65 -12.46
C GLU A 375 -0.08 -6.12 -12.44
N ASN A 376 1.06 -5.51 -12.13
CA ASN A 376 1.21 -4.05 -12.14
C ASN A 376 1.85 -3.46 -13.40
N GLY A 377 2.12 -4.30 -14.41
CA GLY A 377 2.78 -3.89 -15.65
C GLY A 377 4.29 -3.60 -15.55
N VAL A 378 4.88 -3.44 -14.36
CA VAL A 378 6.31 -3.10 -14.16
C VAL A 378 7.09 -4.22 -13.48
N GLY A 379 6.72 -5.44 -13.86
CA GLY A 379 7.44 -6.68 -13.52
C GLY A 379 7.09 -7.28 -12.16
N TRP A 380 6.07 -6.77 -11.47
CA TRP A 380 5.58 -7.37 -10.23
C TRP A 380 4.19 -8.00 -10.41
N ILE A 381 4.02 -9.16 -9.79
CA ILE A 381 2.71 -9.72 -9.47
C ILE A 381 2.39 -9.33 -8.03
N LEU A 382 1.19 -8.81 -7.80
CA LEU A 382 0.67 -8.47 -6.49
C LEU A 382 -0.41 -9.48 -6.12
N GLY A 383 -0.41 -9.93 -4.86
CA GLY A 383 -1.42 -10.77 -4.27
C GLY A 383 -2.05 -10.10 -3.04
N GLY A 384 -3.32 -10.39 -2.78
CA GLY A 384 -4.05 -9.79 -1.68
C GLY A 384 -5.15 -10.70 -1.14
N TRP A 385 -5.20 -10.83 0.19
CA TRP A 385 -6.26 -11.53 0.92
C TRP A 385 -6.80 -10.61 2.02
N ILE A 386 -8.11 -10.44 2.07
CA ILE A 386 -8.80 -9.51 2.97
C ILE A 386 -9.92 -10.24 3.72
N GLU A 387 -10.35 -9.70 4.85
CA GLU A 387 -11.45 -10.29 5.63
C GLU A 387 -12.77 -10.44 4.80
N ASN A 388 -13.42 -11.59 4.93
CA ASN A 388 -14.78 -11.82 4.49
C ASN A 388 -15.79 -11.36 5.58
N ALA A 389 -17.09 -11.55 5.39
CA ALA A 389 -18.10 -11.10 6.34
C ALA A 389 -18.05 -11.79 7.73
N SER A 390 -17.53 -13.03 7.81
CA SER A 390 -17.22 -13.72 9.07
C SER A 390 -15.88 -13.28 9.67
N GLY A 391 -15.07 -12.54 8.91
CA GLY A 391 -13.78 -12.03 9.29
C GLY A 391 -12.61 -13.01 9.06
N GLU A 392 -12.86 -14.14 8.40
CA GLU A 392 -11.80 -15.00 7.87
C GLU A 392 -11.19 -14.36 6.62
N LEU A 393 -9.94 -14.65 6.29
CA LEU A 393 -9.35 -14.11 5.06
C LEU A 393 -9.94 -14.80 3.81
N ARG A 394 -10.10 -14.02 2.74
CA ARG A 394 -10.46 -14.48 1.40
C ARG A 394 -9.58 -13.79 0.36
N PRO A 395 -9.41 -14.35 -0.84
CA PRO A 395 -8.77 -13.63 -1.95
C PRO A 395 -9.49 -12.32 -2.22
N GLN A 396 -8.73 -11.27 -2.53
CA GLN A 396 -9.27 -10.01 -3.01
C GLN A 396 -9.75 -10.13 -4.46
N THR A 397 -10.76 -9.33 -4.82
CA THR A 397 -11.23 -9.21 -6.20
C THR A 397 -10.25 -8.34 -7.02
N PRO A 398 -10.27 -8.42 -8.37
CA PRO A 398 -9.51 -7.50 -9.22
C PRO A 398 -9.79 -6.01 -8.93
N SER A 399 -11.03 -5.65 -8.62
CA SER A 399 -11.42 -4.28 -8.25
C SER A 399 -10.75 -3.83 -6.95
N GLU A 400 -10.75 -4.68 -5.92
CA GLU A 400 -10.06 -4.42 -4.64
C GLU A 400 -8.53 -4.32 -4.82
N LEU A 401 -7.94 -5.17 -5.67
CA LEU A 401 -6.50 -5.19 -5.96
C LEU A 401 -6.02 -4.01 -6.81
N THR A 402 -6.89 -3.42 -7.63
CA THR A 402 -6.58 -2.23 -8.44
C THR A 402 -6.13 -1.05 -7.57
N GLN A 403 -6.60 -0.97 -6.32
CA GLN A 403 -6.13 0.00 -5.31
C GLN A 403 -4.63 -0.10 -5.05
N CYS A 404 -4.07 -1.32 -5.08
CA CYS A 404 -2.63 -1.52 -4.89
C CYS A 404 -1.84 -1.08 -6.11
N VAL A 405 -2.31 -1.44 -7.32
CA VAL A 405 -1.67 -1.08 -8.60
C VAL A 405 -1.62 0.44 -8.79
N GLY A 406 -2.63 1.15 -8.29
CA GLY A 406 -2.68 2.62 -8.28
C GLY A 406 -1.38 3.28 -7.79
N CYS A 407 -0.78 2.69 -6.75
CA CYS A 407 0.44 3.20 -6.14
C CYS A 407 1.69 2.34 -6.46
N HIS A 408 1.53 1.06 -6.75
CA HIS A 408 2.62 0.11 -7.03
C HIS A 408 2.75 -0.20 -8.53
N SER A 409 2.88 0.80 -9.39
CA SER A 409 3.05 0.65 -10.84
C SER A 409 4.01 1.72 -11.36
N GLY A 410 4.36 1.68 -12.65
CA GLY A 410 5.10 2.74 -13.33
C GLY A 410 4.67 2.86 -14.78
N ASN A 411 5.37 3.68 -15.57
CA ASN A 411 5.05 3.85 -16.99
C ASN A 411 5.65 2.71 -17.83
N VAL A 412 4.89 2.24 -18.82
CA VAL A 412 5.33 1.25 -19.80
C VAL A 412 4.95 1.70 -21.19
N ARG A 413 5.61 1.17 -22.21
CA ARG A 413 5.19 1.38 -23.60
C ARG A 413 3.90 0.62 -23.83
N GLN A 414 2.86 1.34 -24.24
CA GLN A 414 1.67 0.70 -24.77
C GLN A 414 1.99 0.11 -26.14
N SER A 415 1.35 -1.00 -26.46
CA SER A 415 1.69 -1.76 -27.66
C SER A 415 1.00 -1.19 -28.90
N ASP A 416 1.79 -0.62 -29.81
CA ASP A 416 1.34 -0.33 -31.19
C ASP A 416 1.37 -1.60 -32.07
N VAL A 417 1.92 -2.71 -31.56
CA VAL A 417 2.23 -3.93 -32.31
C VAL A 417 1.76 -5.18 -31.56
N GLY A 418 0.43 -5.42 -31.53
CA GLY A 418 -0.16 -6.73 -31.23
C GLY A 418 0.13 -7.38 -29.86
N GLN A 419 0.72 -6.66 -28.91
CA GLN A 419 0.71 -7.05 -27.48
C GLN A 419 -0.59 -6.53 -26.83
N GLN A 420 -0.94 -7.02 -25.65
CA GLN A 420 -2.10 -6.49 -24.93
C GLN A 420 -1.73 -5.15 -24.25
N PRO A 421 -2.61 -4.14 -24.26
CA PRO A 421 -2.40 -2.92 -23.51
C PRO A 421 -2.25 -3.21 -22.02
N THR A 422 -1.31 -2.54 -21.36
CA THR A 422 -0.99 -2.78 -19.94
C THR A 422 -1.45 -1.62 -19.11
N TYR A 423 -2.37 -1.87 -18.18
CA TYR A 423 -2.81 -0.87 -17.22
C TYR A 423 -1.64 -0.36 -16.36
N THR A 424 -1.46 0.96 -16.36
CA THR A 424 -0.46 1.63 -15.53
C THR A 424 -1.03 2.83 -14.80
N SER A 425 -0.68 2.96 -13.52
CA SER A 425 -0.90 4.19 -12.77
C SER A 425 0.38 4.66 -12.08
N GLY A 426 0.72 4.05 -10.95
CA GLY A 426 1.93 4.36 -10.20
C GLY A 426 1.95 5.74 -9.56
N ILE A 427 2.94 5.96 -8.70
CA ILE A 427 3.22 7.27 -8.09
C ILE A 427 4.73 7.57 -8.15
N GLY A 428 5.10 8.84 -7.99
CA GLY A 428 6.48 9.30 -8.14
C GLY A 428 7.41 8.99 -6.97
N SER A 429 6.88 8.54 -5.82
CA SER A 429 7.65 8.33 -4.59
C SER A 429 8.11 6.89 -4.32
N THR A 430 7.79 5.93 -5.18
CA THR A 430 8.24 4.53 -5.03
C THR A 430 9.59 4.27 -5.66
N ILE A 431 10.41 3.39 -5.05
CA ILE A 431 11.62 2.82 -5.66
C ILE A 431 11.32 1.38 -6.10
N ASP A 432 11.41 1.11 -7.41
CA ASP A 432 10.97 -0.13 -8.06
C ASP A 432 9.56 -0.53 -7.63
N SER A 433 8.64 0.43 -7.65
CA SER A 433 7.24 0.26 -7.23
C SER A 433 7.07 -0.25 -5.79
N THR A 434 8.02 0.02 -4.88
CA THR A 434 7.93 -0.32 -3.44
C THR A 434 8.23 0.89 -2.54
N TRP A 435 7.78 0.85 -1.27
CA TRP A 435 8.07 1.92 -0.28
C TRP A 435 8.99 1.52 0.86
N ALA A 436 8.93 0.26 1.31
CA ALA A 436 9.41 -0.11 2.64
C ALA A 436 10.93 0.08 2.79
N MET A 437 11.71 -0.51 1.87
CA MET A 437 13.17 -0.51 1.97
C MET A 437 13.79 0.89 1.82
N ALA A 438 13.18 1.78 1.04
CA ALA A 438 13.63 3.16 0.88
C ALA A 438 13.72 3.89 2.25
N ARG A 439 12.77 3.58 3.15
CA ARG A 439 12.67 4.15 4.50
C ARG A 439 12.99 3.17 5.62
N LYS A 440 13.59 2.02 5.28
CA LYS A 440 14.10 1.07 6.28
C LYS A 440 15.15 1.79 7.13
N PHE A 441 15.09 1.58 8.45
CA PHE A 441 16.12 2.11 9.33
C PHE A 441 17.48 1.46 9.05
N ALA A 442 18.53 2.21 9.34
CA ALA A 442 19.91 1.77 9.15
C ALA A 442 20.23 0.44 9.86
N GLY A 443 20.96 -0.43 9.16
CA GLY A 443 21.55 -1.64 9.74
C GLY A 443 20.54 -2.53 10.48
N ASP A 444 20.94 -3.03 11.64
CA ASP A 444 20.15 -3.95 12.46
C ASP A 444 18.87 -3.30 13.03
N ALA A 445 18.83 -1.97 13.16
CA ALA A 445 17.61 -1.27 13.58
C ALA A 445 16.47 -1.42 12.55
N GLY A 446 16.81 -1.63 11.28
CA GLY A 446 15.86 -1.94 10.21
C GLY A 446 15.67 -3.42 9.93
N TRP A 447 16.59 -4.30 10.33
CA TRP A 447 16.46 -5.74 10.17
C TRP A 447 15.84 -6.40 11.40
N LYS A 448 14.61 -5.99 11.72
CA LYS A 448 13.83 -6.52 12.83
C LYS A 448 12.35 -6.31 12.58
N GLU A 449 11.53 -6.84 13.47
CA GLU A 449 10.10 -6.62 13.45
C GLU A 449 9.72 -5.13 13.47
N MET A 450 8.70 -4.78 12.69
CA MET A 450 8.13 -3.44 12.72
C MET A 450 7.65 -3.13 14.14
N ASN A 451 8.24 -2.09 14.74
CA ASN A 451 8.03 -1.76 16.14
C ASN A 451 7.60 -0.31 16.37
N TYR A 452 7.34 0.44 15.28
CA TYR A 452 6.77 1.79 15.33
C TYR A 452 7.55 2.75 16.22
N LEU A 453 8.81 3.00 15.86
CA LEU A 453 9.74 3.84 16.63
C LEU A 453 9.97 3.32 18.06
N GLY A 454 10.00 1.99 18.19
CA GLY A 454 10.22 1.32 19.48
C GLY A 454 9.10 1.58 20.48
N TYR A 455 7.85 1.51 20.04
CA TYR A 455 6.69 1.68 20.90
C TYR A 455 6.74 0.75 22.12
N GLN A 456 6.44 1.30 23.29
CA GLN A 456 6.29 0.57 24.55
C GLN A 456 4.97 0.96 25.21
N ALA A 457 4.11 -0.02 25.50
CA ALA A 457 2.82 0.23 26.14
C ALA A 457 3.00 0.62 27.62
N SER A 458 2.15 1.52 28.10
CA SER A 458 2.06 1.89 29.52
C SER A 458 0.96 1.08 30.19
N ALA A 459 1.30 0.35 31.26
CA ALA A 459 0.32 -0.37 32.08
C ALA A 459 -0.64 0.58 32.83
N LEU A 460 -0.28 1.85 32.97
CA LEU A 460 -1.07 2.88 33.63
C LEU A 460 -1.98 3.67 32.67
N ALA A 461 -1.88 3.42 31.36
CA ALA A 461 -2.71 4.12 30.39
C ALA A 461 -4.18 3.75 30.56
N THR A 462 -5.02 4.78 30.64
CA THR A 462 -6.48 4.64 30.58
C THR A 462 -6.96 4.53 29.13
N SER A 463 -8.25 4.34 28.89
CA SER A 463 -8.80 4.23 27.53
C SER A 463 -8.55 5.47 26.67
N ASP A 464 -8.51 6.65 27.30
CA ASP A 464 -8.56 7.96 26.63
C ASP A 464 -7.25 8.74 26.77
N SER A 465 -6.23 8.17 27.44
CA SER A 465 -4.91 8.77 27.56
C SER A 465 -3.94 8.27 26.49
N VAL A 466 -2.80 8.95 26.37
CA VAL A 466 -1.64 8.47 25.60
C VAL A 466 -1.31 7.03 26.04
N PRO A 467 -1.20 6.07 25.11
CA PRO A 467 -1.13 4.65 25.48
C PRO A 467 0.27 4.17 25.86
N GLY A 468 1.31 4.97 25.65
CA GLY A 468 2.70 4.55 25.86
C GLY A 468 3.72 5.56 25.38
N ALA A 469 4.95 5.11 25.20
CA ALA A 469 6.08 5.94 24.79
C ALA A 469 6.77 5.39 23.54
N LEU A 470 7.44 6.27 22.81
CA LEU A 470 8.36 5.93 21.73
C LEU A 470 9.79 5.95 22.27
N THR A 471 10.65 5.06 21.76
CA THR A 471 12.03 4.87 22.26
C THR A 471 13.10 5.03 21.19
N VAL A 472 12.70 5.29 19.95
CA VAL A 472 13.62 5.52 18.84
C VAL A 472 13.46 6.97 18.40
N ALA A 473 14.60 7.67 18.29
CA ALA A 473 14.64 9.01 17.73
C ALA A 473 14.11 9.00 16.29
N GLU A 474 13.49 10.09 15.91
CA GLU A 474 13.02 10.26 14.54
C GLU A 474 14.19 10.16 13.55
N PRO A 475 14.04 9.39 12.45
CA PRO A 475 15.07 9.35 11.42
C PRO A 475 15.07 10.63 10.59
N LEU A 476 16.23 10.99 10.06
CA LEU A 476 16.39 12.15 9.19
C LEU A 476 16.19 11.76 7.73
N ASN A 477 15.43 12.57 6.99
CA ASN A 477 15.42 12.58 5.53
C ASN A 477 16.81 13.01 5.02
N ARG A 478 17.39 12.22 4.12
CA ARG A 478 18.77 12.42 3.64
C ARG A 478 18.95 13.71 2.83
N TYR A 479 17.98 14.05 1.99
CA TYR A 479 18.08 15.18 1.06
C TYR A 479 17.63 16.48 1.73
N LEU A 480 16.54 16.42 2.49
CA LEU A 480 15.99 17.58 3.19
C LEU A 480 16.72 17.91 4.50
N LYS A 481 17.51 16.97 5.04
CA LYS A 481 18.26 17.11 6.31
C LYS A 481 17.36 17.54 7.49
N LYS A 482 16.12 17.03 7.49
CA LYS A 482 15.09 17.24 8.51
C LYS A 482 14.58 15.89 8.98
N GLY A 483 13.99 15.83 10.17
CA GLY A 483 13.22 14.67 10.59
C GLY A 483 12.14 14.31 9.56
N GLU A 484 11.99 13.02 9.25
CA GLU A 484 11.04 12.55 8.24
C GLU A 484 9.57 12.87 8.60
N PHE A 485 9.19 12.73 9.87
CA PHE A 485 7.90 13.16 10.40
C PHE A 485 7.77 14.69 10.48
N ARG A 486 8.86 15.41 10.78
CA ARG A 486 8.88 16.88 10.66
C ARG A 486 8.56 17.32 9.24
N VAL A 487 9.13 16.67 8.22
CA VAL A 487 8.78 16.99 6.82
C VAL A 487 7.29 16.78 6.60
N PHE A 488 6.69 15.71 7.13
CA PHE A 488 5.24 15.53 7.07
C PHE A 488 4.46 16.69 7.70
N LEU A 489 4.79 17.09 8.94
CA LEU A 489 4.12 18.20 9.62
C LEU A 489 4.35 19.57 8.95
N ASP A 490 5.53 19.82 8.38
CA ASP A 490 5.87 21.07 7.69
C ASP A 490 4.95 21.37 6.48
N TYR A 491 4.31 20.34 5.92
CA TYR A 491 3.51 20.42 4.70
C TYR A 491 2.07 19.94 4.85
N VAL A 492 1.73 19.17 5.89
CA VAL A 492 0.39 18.61 6.09
C VAL A 492 -0.17 19.06 7.43
N VAL A 493 -0.92 20.17 7.41
CA VAL A 493 -1.49 20.80 8.62
C VAL A 493 -2.39 19.83 9.39
N GLY A 494 -3.17 19.00 8.71
CA GLY A 494 -4.03 18.01 9.36
C GLY A 494 -3.29 16.89 10.10
N ALA A 495 -1.97 16.72 9.95
CA ALA A 495 -1.24 15.58 10.51
C ALA A 495 -1.81 14.19 10.10
N SER A 496 -2.53 14.15 8.97
CA SER A 496 -3.15 12.98 8.34
C SER A 496 -3.07 13.16 6.83
N LEU A 497 -2.92 12.07 6.06
CA LEU A 497 -2.94 12.17 4.59
C LEU A 497 -4.34 12.49 4.03
N TYR A 498 -5.37 12.54 4.88
CA TYR A 498 -6.67 13.11 4.55
C TYR A 498 -6.78 14.61 4.86
N GLY A 499 -5.72 15.21 5.41
CA GLY A 499 -5.68 16.62 5.79
C GLY A 499 -6.62 17.00 6.94
N ASP A 500 -7.15 16.01 7.67
CA ASP A 500 -7.99 16.16 8.85
C ASP A 500 -7.18 16.01 10.13
N MET A 501 -7.44 16.85 11.14
CA MET A 501 -6.74 16.77 12.42
C MET A 501 -7.46 15.83 13.38
N PRO A 502 -6.82 14.74 13.86
CA PRO A 502 -7.42 13.92 14.91
C PRO A 502 -7.65 14.76 16.18
N GLN A 503 -8.82 14.60 16.82
CA GLN A 503 -9.23 15.42 17.97
C GLN A 503 -8.19 15.43 19.11
N THR A 504 -7.52 14.29 19.35
CA THR A 504 -6.47 14.18 20.39
C THR A 504 -5.24 15.01 20.04
N VAL A 505 -4.87 15.07 18.77
CA VAL A 505 -3.78 15.92 18.26
C VAL A 505 -4.17 17.39 18.38
N GLU A 506 -5.41 17.74 17.99
CA GLU A 506 -5.94 19.11 18.11
C GLU A 506 -5.88 19.63 19.57
N VAL A 507 -6.31 18.83 20.54
CA VAL A 507 -6.25 19.19 21.97
C VAL A 507 -4.81 19.35 22.45
N TYR A 508 -3.90 18.47 22.01
CA TYR A 508 -2.49 18.55 22.34
C TYR A 508 -1.85 19.84 21.79
N LEU A 509 -2.02 20.12 20.50
CA LEU A 509 -1.46 21.31 19.85
C LEU A 509 -2.01 22.60 20.46
N LYS A 510 -3.32 22.66 20.76
CA LYS A 510 -3.94 23.80 21.45
C LYS A 510 -3.31 24.10 22.81
N THR A 511 -2.87 23.07 23.52
CA THR A 511 -2.22 23.21 24.82
C THR A 511 -0.76 23.64 24.70
N ARG A 512 -0.07 23.18 23.65
CA ARG A 512 1.37 23.40 23.46
C ARG A 512 1.68 24.71 22.75
N ILE A 513 0.90 25.09 21.74
CA ILE A 513 1.15 26.23 20.88
C ILE A 513 0.33 27.43 21.36
N SER A 514 0.98 28.33 22.11
CA SER A 514 0.37 29.58 22.57
C SER A 514 1.37 30.73 22.68
N LYS A 515 0.87 31.97 22.68
CA LYS A 515 1.69 33.16 22.93
C LYS A 515 2.41 33.08 24.28
N ALA A 516 1.75 32.50 25.28
CA ALA A 516 2.34 32.28 26.61
C ALA A 516 3.54 31.32 26.58
N GLN A 517 3.60 30.41 25.59
CA GLN A 517 4.72 29.49 25.35
C GLN A 517 5.72 30.02 24.30
N GLY A 518 5.61 31.31 23.95
CA GLY A 518 6.54 32.01 23.05
C GLY A 518 6.31 31.79 21.56
N TYR A 519 5.13 31.31 21.14
CA TYR A 519 4.76 31.22 19.72
C TYR A 519 4.23 32.56 19.21
N SER A 520 4.23 32.75 17.88
CA SER A 520 3.75 34.01 17.29
C SER A 520 2.23 34.20 17.42
N GLY A 521 1.50 33.15 17.79
CA GLY A 521 0.06 33.17 17.99
C GLY A 521 -0.41 31.98 18.82
N ASP A 522 -1.67 32.05 19.24
CA ASP A 522 -2.36 30.92 19.84
C ASP A 522 -2.87 29.99 18.74
N TRP A 523 -2.89 28.68 19.02
CA TRP A 523 -3.46 27.70 18.11
C TRP A 523 -4.94 28.03 17.82
N PRO A 524 -5.31 28.40 16.56
CA PRO A 524 -6.64 28.90 16.26
C PRO A 524 -7.65 27.74 16.13
N GLU A 525 -8.87 27.97 16.60
CA GLU A 525 -9.99 27.03 16.53
C GLU A 525 -10.63 27.04 15.12
N LEU A 526 -10.85 25.87 14.52
CA LEU A 526 -11.38 25.74 13.15
C LEU A 526 -12.89 25.47 13.10
N GLY A 527 -13.44 24.79 14.11
CA GLY A 527 -14.82 24.34 14.18
C GLY A 527 -15.85 25.47 14.05
N THR A 528 -15.60 26.64 14.63
CA THR A 528 -16.48 27.81 14.51
C THR A 528 -16.64 28.22 13.04
N ALA A 529 -15.53 28.31 12.30
CA ALA A 529 -15.55 28.66 10.88
C ALA A 529 -16.22 27.58 10.02
N LEU A 530 -16.07 26.31 10.39
CA LEU A 530 -16.76 25.19 9.74
C LEU A 530 -18.29 25.24 9.99
N GLN A 531 -18.70 25.52 11.23
CA GLN A 531 -20.11 25.60 11.62
C GLN A 531 -20.84 26.77 10.93
N THR A 532 -20.19 27.94 10.85
CA THR A 532 -20.72 29.10 10.13
C THR A 532 -20.51 29.02 8.62
N LYS A 533 -19.82 27.98 8.13
CA LYS A 533 -19.50 27.74 6.73
C LYS A 533 -18.77 28.92 6.07
N ASP A 534 -17.88 29.58 6.81
CA ASP A 534 -17.13 30.74 6.32
C ASP A 534 -15.82 30.31 5.65
N ALA A 535 -15.83 30.22 4.31
CA ALA A 535 -14.66 29.85 3.52
C ALA A 535 -13.47 30.81 3.71
N GLY A 536 -13.74 32.11 3.92
CA GLY A 536 -12.70 33.12 4.15
C GLY A 536 -12.02 32.93 5.50
N ALA A 537 -12.81 32.70 6.56
CA ALA A 537 -12.29 32.38 7.89
C ALA A 537 -11.51 31.06 7.89
N ILE A 538 -12.00 30.00 7.22
CA ILE A 538 -11.28 28.72 7.09
C ILE A 538 -9.92 28.92 6.44
N LYS A 539 -9.84 29.68 5.33
CA LYS A 539 -8.58 30.03 4.66
C LYS A 539 -7.60 30.71 5.60
N GLN A 540 -8.06 31.70 6.37
CA GLN A 540 -7.21 32.43 7.33
C GLN A 540 -6.73 31.54 8.47
N VAL A 541 -7.64 30.76 9.08
CA VAL A 541 -7.32 29.83 10.17
C VAL A 541 -6.29 28.80 9.72
N GLN A 542 -6.48 28.18 8.55
CA GLN A 542 -5.55 27.18 8.03
C GLN A 542 -4.17 27.76 7.70
N ALA A 543 -4.11 28.97 7.13
CA ALA A 543 -2.84 29.66 6.93
C ALA A 543 -2.11 29.96 8.25
N GLN A 544 -2.86 30.35 9.30
CA GLN A 544 -2.30 30.55 10.63
C GLN A 544 -1.82 29.23 11.26
N ARG A 545 -2.59 28.13 11.12
CA ARG A 545 -2.20 26.80 11.58
C ARG A 545 -0.92 26.31 10.90
N LEU A 546 -0.78 26.49 9.59
CA LEU A 546 0.45 26.16 8.85
C LEU A 546 1.67 26.89 9.43
N LYS A 547 1.54 28.21 9.65
CA LYS A 547 2.61 29.01 10.25
C LYS A 547 3.00 28.47 11.62
N LEU A 548 2.02 28.21 12.48
CA LEU A 548 2.25 27.77 13.85
C LEU A 548 2.81 26.34 13.94
N ILE A 549 2.37 25.41 13.08
CA ILE A 549 2.98 24.08 12.98
C ILE A 549 4.45 24.19 12.57
N ARG A 550 4.79 25.06 11.61
CA ARG A 550 6.18 25.27 11.20
C ARG A 550 7.04 25.88 12.30
N GLU A 551 6.49 26.76 13.13
CA GLU A 551 7.17 27.25 14.34
C GLU A 551 7.41 26.09 15.34
N PHE A 552 6.38 25.27 15.56
CA PHE A 552 6.44 24.10 16.44
C PHE A 552 7.49 23.08 16.01
N THR A 553 7.56 22.75 14.72
CA THR A 553 8.57 21.83 14.19
C THR A 553 9.97 22.46 14.14
N ALA A 554 10.09 23.76 13.84
CA ALA A 554 11.37 24.46 13.81
C ALA A 554 12.02 24.59 15.20
N ARG A 555 11.20 24.75 16.25
CA ARG A 555 11.65 24.77 17.64
C ARG A 555 12.02 23.39 18.19
N GLY A 556 11.59 22.32 17.53
CA GLY A 556 11.81 20.94 18.00
C GLY A 556 10.77 20.47 19.01
N ASP A 557 9.71 21.23 19.27
CA ASP A 557 8.72 20.95 20.33
C ASP A 557 7.82 19.73 20.02
N TYR A 558 7.82 19.28 18.76
CA TYR A 558 7.23 18.01 18.32
C TYR A 558 8.02 16.77 18.78
N LEU A 559 9.22 16.97 19.33
CA LEU A 559 10.04 15.96 19.95
C LEU A 559 10.05 16.16 21.47
N ASN A 560 10.28 15.07 22.22
CA ASN A 560 10.60 15.14 23.64
C ASN A 560 12.09 15.44 23.87
N ALA A 561 12.51 15.56 25.13
CA ALA A 561 13.89 15.86 25.50
C ALA A 561 14.92 14.81 25.01
N SER A 562 14.48 13.60 24.65
CA SER A 562 15.32 12.53 24.09
C SER A 562 15.30 12.49 22.56
N GLY A 563 14.62 13.43 21.90
CA GLY A 563 14.52 13.48 20.43
C GLY A 563 13.53 12.47 19.85
N HIS A 564 12.63 11.90 20.66
CA HIS A 564 11.55 11.03 20.17
C HIS A 564 10.32 11.86 19.85
N ILE A 565 9.56 11.47 18.83
CA ILE A 565 8.29 12.12 18.49
C ILE A 565 7.36 12.08 19.72
N GLN A 566 6.69 13.19 19.99
CA GLN A 566 5.69 13.28 21.05
C GLN A 566 4.56 12.26 20.76
N PRO A 567 4.30 11.31 21.67
CA PRO A 567 3.33 10.23 21.45
C PRO A 567 1.95 10.69 20.98
N GLU A 568 1.49 11.85 21.46
CA GLU A 568 0.21 12.48 21.11
C GLU A 568 0.07 12.75 19.61
N LEU A 569 1.17 12.94 18.88
CA LEU A 569 1.20 13.22 17.45
C LEU A 569 1.19 11.96 16.58
N PHE A 570 1.43 10.78 17.16
CA PHE A 570 1.73 9.56 16.39
C PHE A 570 0.90 8.34 16.82
N LEU A 571 0.37 8.35 18.04
CA LEU A 571 -0.37 7.24 18.63
C LEU A 571 -1.83 7.62 18.90
N PRO A 572 -2.81 6.77 18.56
CA PRO A 572 -4.18 6.95 18.98
C PRO A 572 -4.34 6.56 20.45
N THR A 573 -5.39 7.05 21.11
CA THR A 573 -5.84 6.46 22.37
C THR A 573 -6.42 5.06 22.13
N ARG A 574 -6.55 4.25 23.19
CA ARG A 574 -7.17 2.91 23.06
C ARG A 574 -8.61 3.01 22.56
N GLN A 575 -9.38 3.97 23.08
CA GLN A 575 -10.75 4.21 22.65
C GLN A 575 -10.82 4.53 21.15
N ASN A 576 -9.96 5.44 20.66
CA ASN A 576 -9.95 5.83 19.25
C ASN A 576 -9.51 4.68 18.32
N ALA A 577 -8.51 3.90 18.74
CA ALA A 577 -8.08 2.71 17.99
C ALA A 577 -9.22 1.68 17.84
N LEU A 578 -9.93 1.38 18.94
CA LEU A 578 -11.07 0.45 18.91
C LEU A 578 -12.27 0.99 18.14
N ALA A 579 -12.55 2.30 18.24
CA ALA A 579 -13.62 2.94 17.47
C ALA A 579 -13.34 2.90 15.96
N GLY A 580 -12.08 3.17 15.57
CA GLY A 580 -11.63 3.02 14.18
C GLY A 580 -11.74 1.58 13.68
N ALA A 581 -11.29 0.61 14.49
CA ALA A 581 -11.45 -0.81 14.19
C ALA A 581 -12.93 -1.21 14.03
N GLY A 582 -13.82 -0.68 14.87
CA GLY A 582 -15.26 -0.91 14.79
C GLY A 582 -15.88 -0.37 13.49
N ARG A 583 -15.48 0.82 13.05
CA ARG A 583 -15.91 1.36 11.75
C ARG A 583 -15.38 0.55 10.57
N TYR A 584 -14.12 0.13 10.60
CA TYR A 584 -13.59 -0.77 9.58
C TYR A 584 -14.34 -2.12 9.55
N ARG A 585 -14.67 -2.69 10.72
CA ARG A 585 -15.45 -3.93 10.83
C ARG A 585 -16.84 -3.82 10.20
N GLN A 586 -17.44 -2.62 10.15
CA GLN A 586 -18.68 -2.41 9.38
C GLN A 586 -18.47 -2.62 7.88
N VAL A 587 -17.34 -2.15 7.33
CA VAL A 587 -16.94 -2.44 5.92
C VAL A 587 -16.75 -3.94 5.72
N VAL A 588 -16.08 -4.61 6.67
CA VAL A 588 -15.91 -6.07 6.67
C VAL A 588 -17.26 -6.78 6.64
N ALA A 589 -18.14 -6.50 7.59
CA ALA A 589 -19.41 -7.21 7.73
C ALA A 589 -20.36 -6.98 6.55
N THR A 590 -20.21 -5.86 5.83
CA THR A 590 -21.00 -5.53 4.63
C THR A 590 -20.29 -5.83 3.31
N GLN A 591 -19.00 -6.23 3.35
CA GLN A 591 -18.15 -6.49 2.19
C GLN A 591 -18.06 -5.32 1.19
N ARG A 592 -18.09 -4.08 1.69
CA ARG A 592 -18.15 -2.85 0.87
C ARG A 592 -16.78 -2.26 0.52
N TYR A 593 -15.75 -3.08 0.34
CA TYR A 593 -14.37 -2.61 0.14
C TYR A 593 -14.15 -1.77 -1.12
N ASP A 594 -14.92 -2.01 -2.17
CA ASP A 594 -14.88 -1.23 -3.42
C ASP A 594 -15.23 0.25 -3.22
N PHE A 595 -15.95 0.57 -2.15
CA PHE A 595 -16.41 1.92 -1.82
C PHE A 595 -15.56 2.61 -0.73
N GLY A 596 -14.43 2.01 -0.34
CA GLY A 596 -13.45 2.61 0.57
C GLY A 596 -13.26 1.81 1.85
N LYS A 597 -11.99 1.69 2.27
CA LYS A 597 -11.57 0.97 3.49
C LYS A 597 -11.47 1.91 4.70
N ASP A 598 -11.17 3.18 4.46
CA ASP A 598 -10.95 4.18 5.50
C ASP A 598 -12.25 4.93 5.80
N VAL A 599 -12.76 4.74 7.02
CA VAL A 599 -14.09 5.20 7.43
C VAL A 599 -14.01 6.07 8.67
N PHE A 600 -14.60 7.24 8.56
CA PHE A 600 -14.68 8.26 9.60
C PHE A 600 -16.06 8.23 10.29
N SER A 601 -16.16 8.80 11.49
CA SER A 601 -17.47 8.96 12.16
C SER A 601 -18.40 9.91 11.38
N GLU A 602 -17.78 10.89 10.73
CA GLU A 602 -18.41 11.92 9.89
C GLU A 602 -17.47 12.23 8.73
N THR A 603 -18.01 12.73 7.62
CA THR A 603 -17.21 13.16 6.47
C THR A 603 -16.18 14.22 6.87
N PRO A 604 -14.87 13.96 6.71
CA PRO A 604 -13.84 14.95 7.03
C PRO A 604 -14.08 16.26 6.28
N PHE A 605 -13.79 17.40 6.92
CA PHE A 605 -14.07 18.72 6.34
C PHE A 605 -13.30 18.97 5.04
N THR A 606 -12.17 18.28 4.83
CA THR A 606 -11.39 18.33 3.60
C THR A 606 -12.09 17.67 2.41
N PHE A 607 -13.12 16.85 2.62
CA PHE A 607 -14.01 16.40 1.55
C PHE A 607 -15.21 17.32 1.34
N ARG A 608 -15.25 18.48 1.99
CA ARG A 608 -16.33 19.46 1.87
C ARG A 608 -15.88 20.71 1.14
N TYR A 609 -16.81 21.31 0.40
CA TYR A 609 -16.57 22.47 -0.42
C TYR A 609 -16.50 23.74 0.42
N PHE A 610 -15.33 24.36 0.46
CA PHE A 610 -15.07 25.63 1.16
C PHE A 610 -14.19 26.58 0.32
N ARG A 611 -14.46 26.69 -0.99
CA ARG A 611 -13.79 27.66 -1.87
C ARG A 611 -14.38 29.06 -1.69
N THR A 612 -13.52 30.07 -1.75
CA THR A 612 -13.95 31.48 -1.85
C THR A 612 -14.39 31.82 -3.28
N ALA A 613 -15.13 32.91 -3.46
CA ALA A 613 -15.71 33.27 -4.77
C ALA A 613 -14.67 33.39 -5.91
N ASP A 614 -13.45 33.82 -5.60
CA ASP A 614 -12.32 33.93 -6.55
C ASP A 614 -11.72 32.58 -6.97
N THR A 615 -11.97 31.51 -6.22
CA THR A 615 -11.45 30.15 -6.47
C THR A 615 -12.54 29.09 -6.61
N ALA A 616 -13.79 29.54 -6.76
CA ALA A 616 -14.96 28.69 -6.84
C ALA A 616 -14.99 27.89 -8.14
N TYR A 617 -15.46 26.65 -8.05
CA TYR A 617 -15.80 25.80 -9.17
C TYR A 617 -17.20 25.19 -8.98
N THR A 618 -17.80 24.72 -10.08
CA THR A 618 -19.14 24.09 -10.11
C THR A 618 -19.02 22.57 -10.13
N HIS A 619 -20.13 21.89 -9.90
CA HIS A 619 -20.29 20.49 -10.31
C HIS A 619 -20.06 20.34 -11.83
N GLN A 620 -19.84 19.10 -12.28
CA GLN A 620 -19.73 18.76 -13.70
C GLN A 620 -20.98 19.13 -14.51
N ASP A 621 -22.16 19.17 -13.89
CA ASP A 621 -23.41 19.59 -14.54
C ASP A 621 -23.58 21.13 -14.59
N GLY A 622 -22.59 21.89 -14.12
CA GLY A 622 -22.57 23.34 -14.09
C GLY A 622 -23.25 23.98 -12.87
N LYS A 623 -23.86 23.20 -11.96
CA LYS A 623 -24.46 23.76 -10.74
C LYS A 623 -23.39 24.23 -9.76
N PRO A 624 -23.56 25.39 -9.11
CA PRO A 624 -22.65 25.81 -8.04
C PRO A 624 -22.75 24.88 -6.82
N TYR A 625 -21.61 24.60 -6.21
CA TYR A 625 -21.55 23.96 -4.89
C TYR A 625 -22.03 24.90 -3.79
N ALA A 626 -22.73 24.37 -2.79
CA ALA A 626 -23.00 25.09 -1.54
C ALA A 626 -21.82 24.96 -0.57
N LEU A 627 -21.58 25.99 0.25
CA LEU A 627 -20.55 25.90 1.29
C LEU A 627 -20.87 24.77 2.29
N GLY A 628 -19.87 23.92 2.56
CA GLY A 628 -19.96 22.73 3.40
C GLY A 628 -20.59 21.50 2.74
N GLU A 629 -20.99 21.59 1.48
CA GLU A 629 -21.44 20.44 0.68
C GLU A 629 -20.31 19.42 0.49
N VAL A 630 -20.65 18.13 0.44
CA VAL A 630 -19.66 17.07 0.19
C VAL A 630 -19.25 17.11 -1.30
N ILE A 631 -17.96 17.10 -1.57
CA ILE A 631 -17.43 17.14 -2.94
C ILE A 631 -17.57 15.74 -3.55
N THR A 632 -18.58 15.59 -4.40
CA THR A 632 -18.87 14.34 -5.12
C THR A 632 -18.16 14.27 -6.46
N ASP A 633 -17.86 15.42 -7.06
CA ASP A 633 -17.29 15.54 -8.39
C ASP A 633 -16.56 16.87 -8.60
N ARG A 634 -15.72 16.93 -9.62
CA ARG A 634 -15.01 18.15 -10.06
C ARG A 634 -15.17 18.36 -11.56
N PRO A 635 -15.18 19.62 -12.04
CA PRO A 635 -15.32 19.92 -13.46
C PRO A 635 -14.18 19.34 -14.29
N ILE A 636 -14.50 19.08 -15.55
CA ILE A 636 -13.62 18.47 -16.54
C ILE A 636 -13.51 19.35 -17.78
N ASN A 637 -12.47 19.15 -18.59
CA ASN A 637 -12.39 19.79 -19.91
C ASN A 637 -13.43 19.15 -20.84
N THR A 638 -14.38 19.94 -21.37
CA THR A 638 -15.41 19.46 -22.30
C THR A 638 -15.14 19.84 -23.76
N THR A 639 -13.99 20.43 -24.07
CA THR A 639 -13.60 20.83 -25.42
C THR A 639 -13.17 19.61 -26.24
N VAL A 640 -14.05 19.17 -27.14
CA VAL A 640 -13.75 18.04 -28.03
C VAL A 640 -12.56 18.37 -28.92
N GLY A 641 -11.58 17.47 -28.98
CA GLY A 641 -10.36 17.63 -29.77
C GLY A 641 -9.15 18.11 -28.95
N ASP A 642 -9.36 18.63 -27.74
CA ASP A 642 -8.27 18.88 -26.81
C ASP A 642 -7.67 17.57 -26.31
N PHE A 643 -6.34 17.53 -26.17
CA PHE A 643 -5.63 16.39 -25.60
C PHE A 643 -6.13 16.03 -24.18
N THR A 644 -6.58 17.05 -23.43
CA THR A 644 -7.08 16.89 -22.05
C THR A 644 -8.59 16.72 -21.97
N TYR A 645 -9.30 16.48 -23.08
CA TYR A 645 -10.75 16.28 -23.08
C TYR A 645 -11.16 15.18 -22.08
N GLY A 646 -12.08 15.53 -21.18
CA GLY A 646 -12.59 14.72 -20.08
C GLY A 646 -11.71 14.68 -18.81
N MET A 647 -10.51 15.25 -18.84
CA MET A 647 -9.64 15.34 -17.65
C MET A 647 -10.13 16.42 -16.69
N GLY A 648 -9.89 16.24 -15.39
CA GLY A 648 -10.17 17.25 -14.36
C GLY A 648 -9.39 18.55 -14.60
N ILE A 649 -10.03 19.69 -14.35
CA ILE A 649 -9.46 21.04 -14.58
C ILE A 649 -9.42 21.91 -13.32
N THR A 650 -9.62 21.29 -12.15
CA THR A 650 -9.71 22.03 -10.89
C THR A 650 -8.33 22.23 -10.27
N PRO A 651 -7.92 23.46 -9.96
CA PRO A 651 -6.66 23.70 -9.27
C PRO A 651 -6.75 23.27 -7.81
N THR A 652 -5.70 22.63 -7.31
CA THR A 652 -5.54 22.35 -5.89
C THR A 652 -5.26 23.63 -5.09
N LEU A 653 -4.83 24.72 -5.75
CA LEU A 653 -4.35 25.96 -5.11
C LEU A 653 -3.02 25.82 -4.35
N ILE A 654 -2.31 24.72 -4.51
CA ILE A 654 -0.90 24.63 -4.11
C ILE A 654 -0.10 25.43 -5.15
N ASP A 655 0.43 26.57 -4.72
CA ASP A 655 1.16 27.49 -5.58
C ASP A 655 2.63 27.08 -5.72
N GLU A 656 3.03 26.73 -6.95
CA GLU A 656 4.39 26.33 -7.31
C GLU A 656 5.42 27.44 -7.13
N GLY A 657 5.01 28.70 -7.35
CA GLY A 657 5.88 29.87 -7.25
C GLY A 657 6.03 30.40 -5.82
N LYS A 658 5.17 29.96 -4.90
CA LYS A 658 5.17 30.42 -3.51
C LYS A 658 6.26 29.72 -2.70
N LEU A 659 7.21 30.49 -2.19
CA LEU A 659 8.32 29.96 -1.40
C LEU A 659 7.83 29.40 -0.05
N PHE A 660 8.55 28.39 0.46
CA PHE A 660 8.28 27.79 1.78
C PHE A 660 8.26 28.85 2.91
N THR A 661 9.16 29.84 2.86
CA THR A 661 9.24 30.95 3.84
C THR A 661 8.00 31.84 3.85
N ASP A 662 7.27 31.90 2.74
CA ASP A 662 6.08 32.74 2.57
C ASP A 662 4.79 31.93 2.78
N GLY A 663 4.91 30.67 3.25
CA GLY A 663 3.78 29.76 3.45
C GLY A 663 3.44 28.91 2.22
N GLY A 664 4.36 28.76 1.27
CA GLY A 664 4.25 27.79 0.18
C GLY A 664 4.38 26.35 0.67
N THR A 665 3.68 25.43 0.01
CA THR A 665 3.63 24.00 0.34
C THR A 665 3.99 23.09 -0.83
N PHE A 666 4.30 23.64 -2.00
CA PHE A 666 4.80 22.86 -3.13
C PHE A 666 6.20 22.30 -2.85
N LEU A 667 6.43 21.02 -3.15
CA LEU A 667 7.74 20.38 -3.03
C LEU A 667 7.90 19.29 -4.09
N ALA A 668 8.55 19.63 -5.20
CA ALA A 668 8.66 18.72 -6.36
C ALA A 668 9.64 17.56 -6.11
N ASP A 669 10.73 17.77 -5.38
CA ASP A 669 11.90 16.89 -5.35
C ASP A 669 12.03 16.06 -4.05
N TYR A 670 10.92 15.80 -3.37
CA TYR A 670 10.91 14.92 -2.20
C TYR A 670 11.43 13.50 -2.55
N VAL A 671 12.40 13.02 -1.76
CA VAL A 671 12.96 11.67 -1.90
C VAL A 671 12.84 10.95 -0.55
N PRO A 672 12.16 9.79 -0.47
CA PRO A 672 11.91 9.07 0.78
C PRO A 672 13.11 8.20 1.18
N LEU A 673 14.32 8.77 1.18
CA LEU A 673 15.53 8.09 1.63
C LEU A 673 16.00 8.67 2.96
N LEU A 674 16.23 7.78 3.93
CA LEU A 674 16.72 8.16 5.25
C LEU A 674 18.25 8.24 5.28
N VAL A 675 18.77 8.97 6.26
CA VAL A 675 20.18 8.91 6.63
C VAL A 675 20.50 7.50 7.16
N PRO A 676 21.54 6.83 6.64
CA PRO A 676 21.92 5.47 7.02
C PRO A 676 22.70 5.38 8.33
#